data_AF-A0A9D6MYK8-F1
#
_entry.id   AF-A0A9D6MYK8-F1
#
_cell.length_a   1.000
_cell.length_b   1.000
_cell.length_c   1.000
_cell.angle_alpha   90.00
_cell.angle_beta   90.00
_cell.angle_gamma   90.00
#
_symmetry.space_group_name_H-M   'P 1'
#
loop_
_entity.id
_entity.type
_entity.pdbx_description
1 polymer ?
#
loop_
_entity_poly.entity_id
_entity_poly.type
_entity_poly.pdbx_seq_one_letter_code
_entity_poly.pdbx_strand_id
1 'polypeptide(L)'
;MKTIDILSSSIAGLRRTPRFSFLLGALLALAAPFSGALGATYTWTGAGFFGNKDYLWSNPNNWKELAAPSPGEGNATLVFPNAVVPKNTTNDVPGLTVASLSFLGADYGIYGKPAGIQLNLSAHGVNGFLVAASQDGNEIGGSVNLSLGGQGVFSVGKATTFALGCRMSGAGGFTKKGQGTLTLQSVVSNVYGGETVVEDGILQLQCFPTPGNPAAIAVPGPLTIGDGDFSFAPRARFGAGDQIAKTAPVRVNANGKLWLNTHDQTIGNLTLASGDVTTGLGGGKLLPGILTLNGSVTNLFGGDADVSTISGLLSLGAATRVFSVDPASELVIDANIGGSPVQNPGVLKTGDGVLTLAGGTNTYGGFTTVQKGTLRLVGNSPLLGGSSSGTVVAQGARLELEGVDIAAEPLSLIGSAKTSVRYRGTNSWGGSVTLTGDCVFEGDKTPQGAADELGLSGAIFGTGGLVKIGAGNLELLGLVQNSFAGDLNVQEGLVILNKTSVSAVPGNLVVGVSPSGPPPALVLCNQPYQFDFAGGKQRVITVNPTGKLDCGGYYQTIDNLLLRDGLVSIGKGDLALLGGVQTEANSFGQSFVFGRLTLLYGNNGQHTFDVRDNAALWLNADVDEGGSDPGGITKLGTGALALLGSNTFTGKFYAMNGTVYAGAANALGTTDGATIVKSGATLALSSLSGAEPLELAGNGYTNAGALRVSGTNQLSGKITLSVDAKIDTVGADALLILTGVVEGSGGLSKHGEGRLRLGGNLNNSFTGTTRVREGALELDKINALAIRAVLEIAVGSGNGLVRYLKPFQLHDLVPVNVGANGQFRMLGNNDTIGSLSGYGIVELLGATLITGNDGTASTYAGVISGVGGRVVKVGAGAFTLAGNNVYTGLTTVKSGTLFVRGQQPLSNVEILSGGALAGEGAVGEVSDQSGDIKPGTLFTGILRTKSLTSALAANRWEFKIAGTTPGSGHDQIEVDGDVAISGATLKVSLLIGGAVGNQYVLVKNNGSKQAQGHFAGLTDGSIVTVNGLQFRITYQGGDGNDIALIQQTAPAGAQLGLIQKLGDGSIEISGQGQPKVSYVVEATESFTPPVVWTSLDVVVSEANGQLSFKDPEAPNHPVRFYRFVQP
;
A
#
# COMPACT_ATOMS: atom_id res chain seq x y z
N MET A 1 -19.08 21.66 -31.46
CA MET A 1 -19.28 23.07 -31.81
C MET A 1 -18.17 23.47 -32.77
N LYS A 2 -18.55 23.81 -34.01
CA LYS A 2 -17.85 24.58 -35.09
C LYS A 2 -16.36 24.30 -35.36
N THR A 3 -15.98 23.60 -36.45
CA THR A 3 -15.79 24.01 -37.88
C THR A 3 -14.54 24.89 -38.13
N ILE A 4 -13.79 24.56 -39.20
CA ILE A 4 -12.62 25.24 -39.85
C ILE A 4 -11.26 24.73 -39.32
N ASP A 5 -10.35 24.08 -40.04
CA ASP A 5 -9.96 24.11 -41.47
C ASP A 5 -9.59 22.72 -42.04
N ILE A 6 -10.03 22.47 -43.29
CA ILE A 6 -9.63 21.36 -44.17
C ILE A 6 -8.77 21.98 -45.26
N LEU A 7 -7.53 21.51 -45.46
CA LEU A 7 -6.83 21.53 -46.76
C LEU A 7 -5.55 20.65 -46.73
N SER A 8 -5.41 19.84 -47.78
CA SER A 8 -4.35 18.87 -48.13
C SER A 8 -4.33 17.60 -47.24
N SER A 9 -4.40 16.37 -47.73
CA SER A 9 -4.13 15.80 -49.05
C SER A 9 -4.83 14.44 -49.19
N SER A 10 -5.83 14.34 -50.07
CA SER A 10 -6.39 13.06 -50.52
C SER A 10 -6.56 13.08 -52.04
N ILE A 11 -5.43 12.97 -52.75
CA ILE A 11 -5.37 12.61 -54.16
C ILE A 11 -4.44 11.40 -54.26
N ALA A 12 -4.98 10.21 -53.97
CA ALA A 12 -4.33 8.93 -54.29
C ALA A 12 -5.31 7.78 -54.56
N GLY A 13 -6.62 8.01 -54.47
CA GLY A 13 -7.64 6.97 -54.66
C GLY A 13 -8.47 7.19 -55.92
N LEU A 14 -7.88 7.13 -57.11
CA LEU A 14 -8.61 7.02 -58.39
C LEU A 14 -7.68 6.61 -59.53
N ARG A 15 -7.32 5.32 -59.60
CA ARG A 15 -7.08 4.68 -60.89
C ARG A 15 -7.88 3.40 -60.97
N ARG A 16 -9.05 3.55 -61.59
CA ARG A 16 -9.87 2.47 -62.12
C ARG A 16 -9.01 1.60 -63.03
N THR A 17 -9.06 0.30 -62.80
CA THR A 17 -8.80 -0.71 -63.83
C THR A 17 -9.73 -0.49 -65.03
N PRO A 18 -9.24 -0.79 -66.24
CA PRO A 18 -10.07 -1.52 -67.18
C PRO A 18 -9.39 -2.85 -67.51
N ARG A 19 -10.10 -3.94 -67.21
CA ARG A 19 -9.94 -5.22 -67.89
C ARG A 19 -10.13 -4.99 -69.39
N PHE A 20 -9.11 -5.18 -70.23
CA PHE A 20 -9.30 -5.40 -71.66
C PHE A 20 -8.22 -6.33 -72.23
N SER A 21 -8.67 -7.26 -73.06
CA SER A 21 -7.96 -8.38 -73.68
C SER A 21 -6.60 -8.04 -74.29
N PHE A 22 -5.57 -8.79 -73.86
CA PHE A 22 -4.29 -8.93 -74.56
C PHE A 22 -4.49 -9.74 -75.86
N LEU A 23 -4.93 -9.10 -76.94
CA LEU A 23 -4.72 -9.68 -78.28
C LEU A 23 -4.60 -8.68 -79.44
N LEU A 24 -4.55 -7.36 -79.20
CA LEU A 24 -4.49 -6.39 -80.31
C LEU A 24 -3.78 -5.06 -80.01
N GLY A 25 -2.87 -5.01 -79.03
CA GLY A 25 -2.28 -3.76 -78.52
C GLY A 25 -0.90 -3.36 -79.08
N ALA A 26 -0.19 -4.24 -79.78
CA ALA A 26 1.18 -3.95 -80.24
C ALA A 26 1.26 -3.06 -81.49
N LEU A 27 0.12 -2.68 -82.10
CA LEU A 27 0.09 -1.95 -83.37
C LEU A 27 -0.44 -0.51 -83.29
N LEU A 28 -0.93 -0.03 -82.13
CA LEU A 28 -1.47 1.34 -81.98
C LEU A 28 -0.76 2.11 -80.84
N ALA A 29 0.51 2.43 -81.07
CA ALA A 29 1.20 3.50 -80.37
C ALA A 29 1.85 4.44 -81.40
N LEU A 30 1.02 5.02 -82.26
CA LEU A 30 1.42 5.99 -83.29
C LEU A 30 0.31 7.05 -83.43
N ALA A 31 0.10 7.84 -82.38
CA ALA A 31 -0.63 9.11 -82.46
C ALA A 31 -0.44 9.94 -81.17
N ALA A 32 0.77 10.41 -80.92
CA ALA A 32 0.99 11.65 -80.18
C ALA A 32 1.81 12.57 -81.10
N PRO A 33 1.55 13.89 -81.14
CA PRO A 33 2.24 14.78 -82.07
C PRO A 33 3.74 14.83 -81.71
N PHE A 34 4.57 14.30 -82.61
CA PHE A 34 6.03 14.29 -82.50
C PHE A 34 6.59 15.69 -82.81
N SER A 35 7.40 16.24 -81.92
CA SER A 35 8.25 17.40 -82.23
C SER A 35 9.64 16.92 -82.69
N GLY A 36 9.72 16.46 -83.95
CA GLY A 36 10.95 16.05 -84.63
C GLY A 36 10.65 15.19 -85.86
N ALA A 37 11.27 15.46 -87.01
CA ALA A 37 11.01 14.72 -88.25
C ALA A 37 11.47 13.24 -88.14
N LEU A 38 10.57 12.30 -88.41
CA LEU A 38 10.87 10.87 -88.54
C LEU A 38 11.63 10.60 -89.86
N GLY A 39 12.60 9.68 -89.84
CA GLY A 39 13.27 9.18 -91.05
C GLY A 39 12.42 8.17 -91.81
N ALA A 40 12.97 7.61 -92.90
CA ALA A 40 12.25 6.64 -93.72
C ALA A 40 12.09 5.26 -93.03
N THR A 41 11.07 4.50 -93.43
CA THR A 41 10.82 3.13 -92.95
C THR A 41 11.27 2.12 -93.99
N TYR A 42 12.15 1.20 -93.59
CA TYR A 42 12.70 0.16 -94.44
C TYR A 42 12.28 -1.23 -93.92
N THR A 43 11.71 -2.07 -94.80
CA THR A 43 11.30 -3.45 -94.47
C THR A 43 12.18 -4.47 -95.17
N TRP A 44 12.84 -5.35 -94.40
CA TRP A 44 13.77 -6.34 -94.93
C TRP A 44 13.07 -7.40 -95.77
N THR A 45 13.65 -7.73 -96.93
CA THR A 45 13.21 -8.84 -97.79
C THR A 45 14.33 -9.84 -98.04
N GLY A 46 15.60 -9.40 -97.97
CA GLY A 46 16.77 -10.23 -98.26
C GLY A 46 16.74 -10.88 -99.66
N ALA A 47 15.93 -10.35 -100.59
CA ALA A 47 15.70 -10.94 -101.90
C ALA A 47 16.94 -10.84 -102.81
N GLY A 48 17.78 -9.81 -102.59
CA GLY A 48 18.92 -9.51 -103.44
C GLY A 48 18.51 -9.11 -104.85
N PHE A 49 19.50 -8.95 -105.73
CA PHE A 49 19.26 -8.63 -107.14
C PHE A 49 19.68 -9.82 -108.02
N PHE A 50 18.75 -10.38 -108.80
CA PHE A 50 19.00 -11.54 -109.68
C PHE A 50 19.73 -12.72 -109.00
N GLY A 51 19.42 -13.00 -107.74
CA GLY A 51 20.05 -14.10 -107.00
C GLY A 51 21.41 -13.77 -106.38
N ASN A 52 21.97 -12.58 -106.59
CA ASN A 52 23.12 -12.09 -105.82
C ASN A 52 22.65 -11.61 -104.44
N LYS A 53 23.02 -12.36 -103.41
CA LYS A 53 22.52 -12.25 -102.04
C LYS A 53 23.66 -11.83 -101.10
N ASP A 54 24.03 -10.55 -101.16
CA ASP A 54 25.10 -9.96 -100.34
C ASP A 54 24.70 -9.64 -98.89
N TYR A 55 23.38 -9.54 -98.63
CA TYR A 55 22.76 -9.23 -97.34
C TYR A 55 23.21 -7.91 -96.71
N LEU A 56 23.72 -6.97 -97.52
CA LEU A 56 24.16 -5.65 -97.09
C LEU A 56 22.99 -4.68 -96.95
N TRP A 57 23.00 -3.83 -95.92
CA TRP A 57 21.96 -2.82 -95.69
C TRP A 57 21.99 -1.70 -96.72
N SER A 58 23.16 -1.36 -97.26
CA SER A 58 23.31 -0.34 -98.32
C SER A 58 22.71 -0.74 -99.67
N ASN A 59 22.41 -2.03 -99.89
CA ASN A 59 21.86 -2.55 -101.14
C ASN A 59 20.32 -2.42 -101.14
N PRO A 60 19.73 -1.55 -102.00
CA PRO A 60 18.28 -1.34 -102.03
C PRO A 60 17.47 -2.59 -102.37
N ASN A 61 18.07 -3.57 -103.05
CA ASN A 61 17.40 -4.83 -103.44
C ASN A 61 17.13 -5.77 -102.25
N ASN A 62 17.75 -5.54 -101.09
CA ASN A 62 17.49 -6.31 -99.88
C ASN A 62 16.30 -5.77 -99.07
N TRP A 63 15.72 -4.65 -99.50
CA TRP A 63 14.63 -3.95 -98.84
C TRP A 63 13.40 -3.86 -99.74
N LYS A 64 12.22 -3.81 -99.13
CA LYS A 64 10.95 -3.58 -99.82
C LYS A 64 10.99 -2.24 -100.55
N GLU A 65 10.34 -2.15 -101.70
CA GLU A 65 10.24 -0.91 -102.52
C GLU A 65 11.59 -0.39 -103.08
N LEU A 66 12.64 -1.22 -103.07
CA LEU A 66 13.97 -0.88 -103.61
C LEU A 66 14.58 0.38 -102.98
N ALA A 67 14.38 0.56 -101.67
CA ALA A 67 14.91 1.68 -100.90
C ALA A 67 15.83 1.17 -99.78
N ALA A 68 17.08 1.62 -99.74
CA ALA A 68 18.03 1.27 -98.68
C ALA A 68 18.35 2.48 -97.79
N PRO A 69 18.66 2.25 -96.49
CA PRO A 69 19.23 3.27 -95.63
C PRO A 69 20.51 3.88 -96.22
N SER A 70 20.66 5.20 -96.08
CA SER A 70 21.81 5.94 -96.60
C SER A 70 22.83 6.33 -95.50
N PRO A 71 24.12 6.52 -95.85
CA PRO A 71 25.13 7.00 -94.91
C PRO A 71 24.72 8.31 -94.21
N GLY A 72 24.82 8.36 -92.88
CA GLY A 72 24.45 9.52 -92.07
C GLY A 72 22.94 9.81 -91.98
N GLU A 73 22.08 8.92 -92.49
CA GLU A 73 20.62 9.08 -92.40
C GLU A 73 20.15 9.14 -90.93
N GLY A 74 19.27 10.11 -90.66
CA GLY A 74 18.70 10.36 -89.35
C GLY A 74 17.36 9.65 -89.13
N ASN A 75 17.23 8.95 -88.00
CA ASN A 75 15.97 8.49 -87.43
C ASN A 75 15.18 7.49 -88.29
N ALA A 76 15.90 6.61 -89.00
CA ALA A 76 15.29 5.55 -89.79
C ALA A 76 14.49 4.57 -88.91
N THR A 77 13.51 3.90 -89.50
CA THR A 77 12.78 2.77 -88.89
C THR A 77 13.05 1.50 -89.68
N LEU A 78 13.56 0.45 -89.04
CA LEU A 78 13.93 -0.81 -89.69
C LEU A 78 13.01 -1.95 -89.23
N VAL A 79 12.41 -2.68 -90.16
CA VAL A 79 11.46 -3.76 -89.89
C VAL A 79 11.95 -5.08 -90.50
N PHE A 80 12.08 -6.12 -89.67
CA PHE A 80 12.48 -7.47 -90.04
C PHE A 80 11.26 -8.41 -89.92
N PRO A 81 10.57 -8.74 -91.04
CA PRO A 81 9.27 -9.41 -91.01
C PRO A 81 9.35 -10.91 -90.64
N ASN A 82 8.21 -11.51 -90.28
CA ASN A 82 8.06 -12.97 -90.19
C ASN A 82 7.91 -13.57 -91.59
N ALA A 83 9.02 -13.76 -92.28
CA ALA A 83 9.06 -14.31 -93.64
C ALA A 83 10.20 -15.32 -93.77
N VAL A 84 10.09 -16.21 -94.75
CA VAL A 84 11.18 -17.15 -95.11
C VAL A 84 12.24 -16.38 -95.93
N VAL A 85 13.00 -15.55 -95.25
CA VAL A 85 14.05 -14.70 -95.82
C VAL A 85 15.39 -14.99 -95.15
N PRO A 86 16.52 -14.60 -95.76
CA PRO A 86 17.82 -14.62 -95.09
C PRO A 86 17.78 -13.77 -93.82
N LYS A 87 18.12 -14.40 -92.70
CA LYS A 87 17.98 -13.80 -91.37
C LYS A 87 19.29 -13.21 -90.83
N ASN A 88 20.44 -13.61 -91.38
CA ASN A 88 21.72 -12.96 -91.11
C ASN A 88 21.92 -11.79 -92.07
N THR A 89 21.92 -10.57 -91.54
CA THR A 89 22.02 -9.31 -92.30
C THR A 89 23.26 -8.53 -91.85
N THR A 90 23.82 -7.70 -92.71
CA THR A 90 25.05 -6.96 -92.42
C THR A 90 24.83 -5.46 -92.63
N ASN A 91 24.96 -4.69 -91.56
CA ASN A 91 25.03 -3.23 -91.61
C ASN A 91 26.40 -2.79 -92.13
N ASP A 92 26.41 -2.13 -93.27
CA ASP A 92 27.57 -1.49 -93.90
C ASP A 92 27.36 0.02 -94.11
N VAL A 93 26.32 0.59 -93.51
CA VAL A 93 25.92 2.00 -93.69
C VAL A 93 26.51 2.85 -92.55
N PRO A 94 27.56 3.67 -92.81
CA PRO A 94 28.22 4.44 -91.75
C PRO A 94 27.37 5.61 -91.26
N GLY A 95 27.40 5.86 -89.95
CA GLY A 95 26.72 7.00 -89.32
C GLY A 95 25.19 6.89 -89.26
N LEU A 96 24.62 5.73 -89.61
CA LEU A 96 23.18 5.50 -89.59
C LEU A 96 22.63 5.70 -88.18
N THR A 97 21.56 6.49 -88.11
CA THR A 97 20.82 6.76 -86.88
C THR A 97 19.40 6.21 -86.98
N VAL A 98 19.01 5.39 -86.01
CA VAL A 98 17.77 4.60 -86.05
C VAL A 98 16.89 4.96 -84.86
N ALA A 99 15.64 5.28 -85.14
CA ALA A 99 14.62 5.52 -84.13
C ALA A 99 13.95 4.20 -83.68
N SER A 100 13.78 3.24 -84.59
CA SER A 100 13.24 1.92 -84.23
C SER A 100 13.78 0.76 -85.06
N LEU A 101 14.02 -0.39 -84.39
CA LEU A 101 14.25 -1.70 -85.00
C LEU A 101 13.14 -2.67 -84.56
N SER A 102 12.45 -3.33 -85.49
CA SER A 102 11.35 -4.26 -85.18
C SER A 102 11.59 -5.64 -85.79
N PHE A 103 11.83 -6.65 -84.97
CA PHE A 103 11.97 -8.06 -85.36
C PHE A 103 10.65 -8.80 -85.16
N LEU A 104 9.92 -8.99 -86.26
CA LEU A 104 8.66 -9.74 -86.30
C LEU A 104 8.88 -11.24 -86.55
N GLY A 105 10.01 -11.64 -87.14
CA GLY A 105 10.42 -13.03 -87.34
C GLY A 105 11.49 -13.51 -86.35
N ALA A 106 11.64 -14.83 -86.20
CA ALA A 106 12.67 -15.47 -85.37
C ALA A 106 14.05 -15.43 -86.02
N ASP A 107 15.13 -15.67 -85.26
CA ASP A 107 16.51 -15.95 -85.70
C ASP A 107 17.24 -14.91 -86.57
N TYR A 108 16.86 -13.63 -86.53
CA TYR A 108 17.61 -12.58 -87.21
C TYR A 108 18.93 -12.26 -86.49
N GLY A 109 20.04 -12.27 -87.23
CA GLY A 109 21.34 -11.78 -86.79
C GLY A 109 21.72 -10.49 -87.52
N ILE A 110 22.01 -9.42 -86.80
CA ILE A 110 22.56 -8.17 -87.37
C ILE A 110 24.07 -8.13 -87.10
N TYR A 111 24.86 -8.06 -88.16
CA TYR A 111 26.33 -7.99 -88.12
C TYR A 111 26.84 -6.70 -88.76
N GLY A 112 28.11 -6.35 -88.53
CA GLY A 112 28.71 -5.11 -89.05
C GLY A 112 29.85 -5.34 -90.03
N LYS A 113 29.93 -4.50 -91.08
CA LYS A 113 31.04 -4.43 -92.02
C LYS A 113 31.40 -2.96 -92.35
N PRO A 114 32.58 -2.45 -91.95
CA PRO A 114 33.63 -3.15 -91.20
C PRO A 114 33.16 -3.55 -89.80
N ALA A 115 33.84 -4.53 -89.20
CA ALA A 115 33.60 -4.88 -87.81
C ALA A 115 33.84 -3.65 -86.90
N GLY A 116 32.93 -3.41 -85.96
CA GLY A 116 32.90 -2.24 -85.10
C GLY A 116 32.16 -1.03 -85.68
N ILE A 117 31.49 -1.17 -86.84
CA ILE A 117 30.64 -0.11 -87.39
C ILE A 117 29.59 0.33 -86.36
N GLN A 118 29.42 1.66 -86.23
CA GLN A 118 28.55 2.25 -85.23
C GLN A 118 27.12 2.40 -85.77
N LEU A 119 26.16 1.85 -85.03
CA LEU A 119 24.73 2.06 -85.21
C LEU A 119 24.23 2.99 -84.09
N ASN A 120 23.76 4.18 -84.45
CA ASN A 120 23.28 5.15 -83.47
C ASN A 120 21.78 4.93 -83.22
N LEU A 121 21.37 4.78 -81.97
CA LEU A 121 19.97 4.77 -81.57
C LEU A 121 19.60 6.15 -81.04
N SER A 122 18.72 6.85 -81.74
CA SER A 122 18.37 8.24 -81.40
C SER A 122 17.19 8.34 -80.43
N ALA A 123 17.24 9.33 -79.54
CA ALA A 123 16.16 9.62 -78.61
C ALA A 123 15.03 10.39 -79.32
N HIS A 124 14.11 9.68 -79.98
CA HIS A 124 12.95 10.29 -80.63
C HIS A 124 11.64 10.00 -79.88
N GLY A 125 10.91 11.05 -79.52
CA GLY A 125 9.60 10.96 -78.85
C GLY A 125 9.68 10.75 -77.33
N VAL A 126 8.51 10.57 -76.70
CA VAL A 126 8.35 10.47 -75.23
C VAL A 126 9.04 9.26 -74.59
N ASN A 127 9.35 8.21 -75.36
CA ASN A 127 10.00 6.99 -74.87
C ASN A 127 11.39 6.72 -75.48
N GLY A 128 11.91 7.64 -76.31
CA GLY A 128 13.16 7.48 -77.07
C GLY A 128 13.16 6.35 -78.12
N PHE A 129 14.34 5.75 -78.40
CA PHE A 129 14.45 4.69 -79.40
C PHE A 129 13.63 3.44 -79.03
N LEU A 130 13.19 2.65 -80.01
CA LEU A 130 12.46 1.39 -79.79
C LEU A 130 13.09 0.22 -80.54
N VAL A 131 13.62 -0.76 -79.82
CA VAL A 131 14.01 -2.06 -80.38
C VAL A 131 13.02 -3.11 -79.89
N ALA A 132 12.25 -3.72 -80.78
CA ALA A 132 11.21 -4.68 -80.45
C ALA A 132 11.49 -6.04 -81.09
N ALA A 133 11.43 -7.14 -80.33
CA ALA A 133 11.53 -8.50 -80.85
C ALA A 133 10.32 -9.32 -80.40
N SER A 134 9.54 -9.85 -81.35
CA SER A 134 8.32 -10.63 -81.05
C SER A 134 8.47 -12.14 -81.22
N GLN A 135 9.64 -12.61 -81.67
CA GLN A 135 9.95 -14.02 -81.90
C GLN A 135 11.39 -14.32 -81.46
N ASP A 136 11.66 -15.59 -81.12
CA ASP A 136 12.90 -16.04 -80.48
C ASP A 136 14.16 -15.98 -81.38
N GLY A 137 15.34 -16.02 -80.77
CA GLY A 137 16.61 -16.21 -81.47
C GLY A 137 17.22 -14.98 -82.16
N ASN A 138 16.66 -13.78 -81.96
CA ASN A 138 17.16 -12.56 -82.60
C ASN A 138 18.43 -12.02 -81.90
N GLU A 139 19.38 -11.45 -82.65
CA GLU A 139 20.66 -10.94 -82.14
C GLU A 139 21.17 -9.69 -82.89
N ILE A 140 21.81 -8.77 -82.17
CA ILE A 140 22.81 -7.82 -82.72
C ILE A 140 24.20 -8.32 -82.31
N GLY A 141 24.97 -8.79 -83.28
CA GLY A 141 26.25 -9.46 -83.08
C GLY A 141 27.40 -8.51 -82.75
N GLY A 142 28.50 -9.08 -82.25
CA GLY A 142 29.68 -8.34 -81.76
C GLY A 142 30.46 -7.53 -82.80
N SER A 143 30.18 -7.71 -84.10
CA SER A 143 30.76 -6.89 -85.17
C SER A 143 30.07 -5.53 -85.35
N VAL A 144 29.02 -5.22 -84.58
CA VAL A 144 28.37 -3.90 -84.52
C VAL A 144 28.70 -3.23 -83.19
N ASN A 145 28.81 -1.90 -83.17
CA ASN A 145 28.80 -1.09 -81.95
C ASN A 145 27.49 -0.31 -81.87
N LEU A 146 26.83 -0.35 -80.72
CA LEU A 146 25.58 0.37 -80.49
C LEU A 146 25.85 1.66 -79.70
N SER A 147 25.39 2.80 -80.20
CA SER A 147 25.49 4.08 -79.50
C SER A 147 24.11 4.56 -79.06
N LEU A 148 23.90 4.71 -77.76
CA LEU A 148 22.65 5.16 -77.16
C LEU A 148 22.65 6.69 -77.06
N GLY A 149 21.90 7.36 -77.94
CA GLY A 149 21.79 8.82 -77.99
C GLY A 149 20.94 9.43 -76.86
N GLY A 150 20.11 8.64 -76.19
CA GLY A 150 19.34 8.99 -75.00
C GLY A 150 18.60 7.76 -74.44
N GLN A 151 17.67 7.95 -73.50
CA GLN A 151 16.91 6.83 -72.91
C GLN A 151 15.98 6.20 -73.96
N GLY A 152 16.05 4.89 -74.17
CA GLY A 152 15.15 4.17 -75.10
C GLY A 152 14.58 2.87 -74.53
N VAL A 153 13.96 2.05 -75.37
CA VAL A 153 13.24 0.83 -74.99
C VAL A 153 13.72 -0.38 -75.80
N PHE A 154 14.01 -1.48 -75.10
CA PHE A 154 14.07 -2.83 -75.68
C PHE A 154 12.85 -3.63 -75.24
N SER A 155 11.94 -3.94 -76.17
CA SER A 155 10.72 -4.70 -75.91
C SER A 155 10.85 -6.12 -76.43
N VAL A 156 10.89 -7.12 -75.55
CA VAL A 156 11.07 -8.53 -75.92
C VAL A 156 9.82 -9.33 -75.58
N GLY A 157 9.21 -9.96 -76.58
CA GLY A 157 7.96 -10.69 -76.48
C GLY A 157 8.01 -11.89 -75.52
N LYS A 158 6.85 -12.40 -75.12
CA LYS A 158 6.76 -13.59 -74.26
C LYS A 158 7.48 -14.78 -74.90
N ALA A 159 8.21 -15.56 -74.10
CA ALA A 159 8.98 -16.74 -74.55
C ALA A 159 9.97 -16.44 -75.70
N THR A 160 10.43 -15.19 -75.79
CA THR A 160 11.40 -14.72 -76.78
C THR A 160 12.70 -14.33 -76.09
N THR A 161 13.83 -14.62 -76.73
CA THR A 161 15.16 -14.12 -76.38
C THR A 161 15.66 -13.18 -77.45
N PHE A 162 16.22 -12.04 -77.04
CA PHE A 162 16.93 -11.10 -77.90
C PHE A 162 18.33 -10.85 -77.33
N ALA A 163 19.37 -11.12 -78.11
CA ALA A 163 20.74 -11.03 -77.66
C ALA A 163 21.47 -9.80 -78.22
N LEU A 164 22.28 -9.17 -77.39
CA LEU A 164 23.17 -8.07 -77.72
C LEU A 164 24.61 -8.54 -77.48
N GLY A 165 25.24 -9.08 -78.52
CA GLY A 165 26.67 -9.41 -78.54
C GLY A 165 27.57 -8.21 -78.82
N CYS A 166 26.98 -7.06 -79.17
CA CYS A 166 27.67 -5.80 -79.44
C CYS A 166 28.03 -4.99 -78.18
N ARG A 167 29.07 -4.16 -78.29
CA ARG A 167 29.37 -3.13 -77.27
C ARG A 167 28.37 -1.98 -77.34
N MET A 168 27.86 -1.56 -76.19
CA MET A 168 27.02 -0.38 -76.04
C MET A 168 27.80 0.81 -75.47
N SER A 169 27.55 2.00 -76.00
CA SER A 169 28.21 3.27 -75.64
C SER A 169 27.24 4.46 -75.77
N GLY A 170 27.68 5.68 -75.48
CA GLY A 170 26.85 6.90 -75.61
C GLY A 170 26.34 7.44 -74.27
N ALA A 171 25.72 8.62 -74.27
CA ALA A 171 25.25 9.26 -73.04
C ALA A 171 23.91 8.69 -72.52
N GLY A 172 23.15 7.99 -73.37
CA GLY A 172 21.84 7.44 -73.06
C GLY A 172 21.86 6.11 -72.28
N GLY A 173 20.67 5.67 -71.88
CA GLY A 173 20.40 4.38 -71.23
C GLY A 173 19.25 3.66 -71.92
N PHE A 174 18.67 2.63 -71.28
CA PHE A 174 17.57 1.87 -71.87
C PHE A 174 16.64 1.24 -70.83
N THR A 175 15.41 0.97 -71.27
CA THR A 175 14.34 0.30 -70.51
C THR A 175 14.01 -1.03 -71.17
N LYS A 176 14.12 -2.13 -70.43
CA LYS A 176 13.72 -3.46 -70.85
C LYS A 176 12.23 -3.68 -70.54
N LYS A 177 11.44 -3.96 -71.59
CA LYS A 177 10.01 -4.27 -71.56
C LYS A 177 9.71 -5.66 -72.14
N GLY A 178 8.49 -6.13 -71.88
CA GLY A 178 7.95 -7.41 -72.34
C GLY A 178 8.52 -8.64 -71.60
N GLN A 179 7.72 -9.70 -71.53
CA GLN A 179 7.98 -10.88 -70.70
C GLN A 179 9.20 -11.73 -71.12
N GLY A 180 9.81 -11.45 -72.28
CA GLY A 180 10.97 -12.18 -72.79
C GLY A 180 12.31 -11.78 -72.15
N THR A 181 13.37 -12.40 -72.65
CA THR A 181 14.75 -12.23 -72.16
C THR A 181 15.55 -11.32 -73.10
N LEU A 182 16.11 -10.23 -72.58
CA LEU A 182 17.17 -9.48 -73.25
C LEU A 182 18.53 -9.92 -72.68
N THR A 183 19.41 -10.44 -73.52
CA THR A 183 20.73 -10.93 -73.10
C THR A 183 21.82 -9.95 -73.51
N LEU A 184 22.56 -9.40 -72.55
CA LEU A 184 23.76 -8.61 -72.79
C LEU A 184 24.97 -9.55 -72.76
N GLN A 185 25.59 -9.81 -73.90
CA GLN A 185 26.64 -10.84 -74.05
C GLN A 185 27.90 -10.36 -74.78
N SER A 186 28.20 -9.07 -74.68
CA SER A 186 29.43 -8.49 -75.24
C SER A 186 30.69 -9.07 -74.59
N VAL A 187 31.75 -9.25 -75.38
CA VAL A 187 33.10 -9.64 -74.90
C VAL A 187 33.94 -8.44 -74.42
N VAL A 188 33.39 -7.24 -74.55
CA VAL A 188 33.98 -5.96 -74.10
C VAL A 188 32.99 -5.20 -73.24
N SER A 189 33.50 -4.43 -72.28
CA SER A 189 32.67 -3.67 -71.36
C SER A 189 31.85 -2.60 -72.08
N ASN A 190 30.58 -2.53 -71.73
CA ASN A 190 29.71 -1.42 -72.08
C ASN A 190 30.16 -0.15 -71.34
N VAL A 191 29.95 1.02 -71.95
CA VAL A 191 30.38 2.32 -71.40
C VAL A 191 29.32 3.41 -71.56
N TYR A 192 28.05 3.03 -71.75
CA TYR A 192 26.98 4.02 -71.86
C TYR A 192 26.74 4.72 -70.50
N GLY A 193 26.29 5.98 -70.55
CA GLY A 193 26.18 6.83 -69.35
C GLY A 193 24.81 6.81 -68.66
N GLY A 194 23.73 6.46 -69.38
CA GLY A 194 22.37 6.56 -68.86
C GLY A 194 21.93 5.35 -68.05
N GLU A 195 20.75 5.47 -67.45
CA GLU A 195 20.16 4.46 -66.57
C GLU A 195 19.68 3.22 -67.34
N THR A 196 19.97 2.04 -66.80
CA THR A 196 19.34 0.79 -67.23
C THR A 196 18.11 0.52 -66.36
N VAL A 197 16.93 0.39 -66.97
CA VAL A 197 15.67 0.10 -66.29
C VAL A 197 15.14 -1.25 -66.77
N VAL A 198 14.60 -2.08 -65.88
CA VAL A 198 13.92 -3.34 -66.21
C VAL A 198 12.50 -3.29 -65.68
N GLU A 199 11.51 -3.12 -66.56
CA GLU A 199 10.08 -3.05 -66.18
C GLU A 199 9.36 -4.39 -66.36
N ASP A 200 9.80 -5.24 -67.30
CA ASP A 200 9.22 -6.58 -67.49
C ASP A 200 10.23 -7.58 -68.10
N GLY A 201 10.01 -8.87 -67.82
CA GLY A 201 10.83 -9.99 -68.28
C GLY A 201 12.22 -10.05 -67.66
N ILE A 202 13.16 -10.68 -68.36
CA ILE A 202 14.52 -10.93 -67.86
C ILE A 202 15.52 -10.03 -68.61
N LEU A 203 16.35 -9.31 -67.88
CA LEU A 203 17.63 -8.78 -68.36
C LEU A 203 18.73 -9.77 -67.93
N GLN A 204 19.23 -10.55 -68.87
CA GLN A 204 20.32 -11.51 -68.67
C GLN A 204 21.66 -10.79 -68.85
N LEU A 205 22.45 -10.70 -67.79
CA LEU A 205 23.78 -10.07 -67.75
C LEU A 205 24.86 -11.14 -67.93
N GLN A 206 25.43 -11.24 -69.14
CA GLN A 206 26.31 -12.33 -69.54
C GLN A 206 27.47 -11.84 -70.43
N CYS A 207 28.01 -10.66 -70.14
CA CYS A 207 29.21 -10.17 -70.80
C CYS A 207 30.42 -10.99 -70.34
N PHE A 208 31.19 -11.50 -71.28
CA PHE A 208 32.23 -12.48 -71.02
C PHE A 208 33.58 -11.80 -70.75
N PRO A 209 34.25 -12.10 -69.62
CA PRO A 209 35.60 -11.62 -69.37
C PRO A 209 36.59 -12.22 -70.39
N THR A 210 37.56 -11.42 -70.82
CA THR A 210 38.62 -11.84 -71.76
C THR A 210 40.00 -11.54 -71.16
N PRO A 211 41.08 -12.24 -71.59
CA PRO A 211 42.44 -11.90 -71.19
C PRO A 211 42.75 -10.41 -71.50
N GLY A 212 42.96 -9.59 -70.46
CA GLY A 212 43.19 -8.15 -70.58
C GLY A 212 41.98 -7.26 -70.21
N ASN A 213 40.77 -7.82 -70.12
CA ASN A 213 39.59 -7.17 -69.56
C ASN A 213 38.85 -8.14 -68.61
N PRO A 214 39.31 -8.27 -67.35
CA PRO A 214 38.80 -9.26 -66.41
C PRO A 214 37.38 -8.95 -65.88
N ALA A 215 36.85 -7.75 -66.13
CA ALA A 215 35.52 -7.32 -65.71
C ALA A 215 34.73 -6.79 -66.92
N ALA A 216 34.22 -7.70 -67.74
CA ALA A 216 33.34 -7.36 -68.85
C ALA A 216 32.00 -6.83 -68.30
N ILE A 217 31.89 -5.51 -68.21
CA ILE A 217 30.75 -4.84 -67.57
C ILE A 217 29.56 -4.82 -68.54
N ALA A 218 28.46 -5.48 -68.16
CA ALA A 218 27.19 -5.40 -68.86
C ALA A 218 26.48 -4.08 -68.57
N VAL A 219 26.47 -3.63 -67.30
CA VAL A 219 25.81 -2.40 -66.87
C VAL A 219 26.83 -1.44 -66.20
N PRO A 220 27.29 -0.40 -66.90
CA PRO A 220 28.31 0.53 -66.42
C PRO A 220 27.79 1.63 -65.48
N GLY A 221 26.48 1.91 -65.51
CA GLY A 221 25.83 3.00 -64.76
C GLY A 221 24.69 2.51 -63.86
N PRO A 222 23.80 3.41 -63.40
CA PRO A 222 22.67 3.06 -62.56
C PRO A 222 21.79 1.94 -63.15
N LEU A 223 21.35 1.02 -62.30
CA LEU A 223 20.42 -0.05 -62.65
C LEU A 223 19.16 0.04 -61.77
N THR A 224 17.99 0.17 -62.39
CA THR A 224 16.68 0.08 -61.72
C THR A 224 15.92 -1.15 -62.20
N ILE A 225 15.44 -1.98 -61.28
CA ILE A 225 14.67 -3.19 -61.57
C ILE A 225 13.31 -3.05 -60.91
N GLY A 226 12.25 -3.22 -61.70
CA GLY A 226 10.89 -3.06 -61.24
C GLY A 226 10.36 -1.64 -61.34
N ASP A 227 9.06 -1.54 -61.46
CA ASP A 227 8.27 -0.30 -61.60
C ASP A 227 7.10 -0.23 -60.61
N GLY A 228 6.87 -1.29 -59.82
CA GLY A 228 5.73 -1.39 -58.91
C GLY A 228 4.50 -2.12 -59.48
N ASP A 229 4.48 -2.49 -60.77
CA ASP A 229 3.35 -3.21 -61.37
C ASP A 229 3.51 -4.73 -61.22
N PHE A 230 2.87 -5.31 -60.21
CA PHE A 230 2.89 -6.74 -59.93
C PHE A 230 2.30 -7.63 -61.05
N SER A 231 1.74 -7.06 -62.11
CA SER A 231 1.39 -7.80 -63.33
C SER A 231 2.63 -8.33 -64.08
N PHE A 232 3.81 -7.77 -63.77
CA PHE A 232 5.09 -8.12 -64.35
C PHE A 232 6.05 -8.67 -63.30
N ALA A 233 7.07 -9.40 -63.76
CA ALA A 233 8.11 -9.97 -62.91
C ALA A 233 9.51 -9.62 -63.47
N PRO A 234 9.93 -8.34 -63.41
CA PRO A 234 11.22 -7.89 -63.91
C PRO A 234 12.39 -8.46 -63.11
N ARG A 235 13.38 -9.02 -63.81
CA ARG A 235 14.56 -9.63 -63.17
C ARG A 235 15.84 -9.23 -63.89
N ALA A 236 16.87 -8.82 -63.15
CA ALA A 236 18.24 -8.83 -63.65
C ALA A 236 18.91 -10.14 -63.21
N ARG A 237 19.22 -11.01 -64.18
CA ARG A 237 19.80 -12.34 -63.93
C ARG A 237 21.24 -12.39 -64.42
N PHE A 238 22.13 -12.88 -63.58
CA PHE A 238 23.55 -13.00 -63.91
C PHE A 238 23.86 -14.34 -64.60
N GLY A 239 24.62 -14.27 -65.69
CA GLY A 239 25.23 -15.41 -66.39
C GLY A 239 26.76 -15.43 -66.28
N ALA A 240 27.37 -14.41 -65.68
CA ALA A 240 28.80 -14.31 -65.36
C ALA A 240 28.98 -13.38 -64.13
N GLY A 241 30.16 -13.37 -63.49
CA GLY A 241 30.48 -12.46 -62.38
C GLY A 241 30.84 -11.04 -62.83
N ASP A 242 30.84 -10.09 -61.89
CA ASP A 242 31.27 -8.69 -62.09
C ASP A 242 30.64 -7.98 -63.31
N GLN A 243 29.33 -8.16 -63.51
CA GLN A 243 28.58 -7.62 -64.65
C GLN A 243 28.09 -6.18 -64.46
N ILE A 244 28.03 -5.69 -63.23
CA ILE A 244 27.66 -4.31 -62.91
C ILE A 244 28.92 -3.57 -62.47
N ALA A 245 29.07 -2.29 -62.85
CA ALA A 245 30.20 -1.50 -62.37
C ALA A 245 30.19 -1.36 -60.83
N LYS A 246 31.37 -1.44 -60.20
CA LYS A 246 31.52 -1.46 -58.74
C LYS A 246 31.08 -0.19 -58.01
N THR A 247 30.89 0.90 -58.75
CA THR A 247 30.40 2.19 -58.27
C THR A 247 28.94 2.45 -58.65
N ALA A 248 28.34 1.60 -59.50
CA ALA A 248 26.99 1.81 -59.98
C ALA A 248 25.97 1.63 -58.83
N PRO A 249 25.04 2.59 -58.65
CA PRO A 249 23.91 2.39 -57.77
C PRO A 249 22.93 1.41 -58.39
N VAL A 250 22.37 0.53 -57.56
CA VAL A 250 21.34 -0.42 -57.96
C VAL A 250 20.08 -0.14 -57.16
N ARG A 251 18.95 -0.01 -57.83
CA ARG A 251 17.61 0.13 -57.24
C ARG A 251 16.75 -1.07 -57.62
N VAL A 252 16.08 -1.66 -56.64
CA VAL A 252 15.12 -2.75 -56.83
C VAL A 252 13.80 -2.35 -56.19
N ASN A 253 12.78 -2.12 -57.02
CA ASN A 253 11.43 -1.72 -56.62
C ASN A 253 10.52 -2.95 -56.41
N ALA A 254 9.29 -2.69 -55.95
CA ALA A 254 8.26 -3.68 -55.71
C ALA A 254 7.92 -4.40 -57.01
N ASN A 255 8.00 -5.75 -57.04
CA ASN A 255 8.03 -6.66 -58.21
C ASN A 255 9.41 -7.00 -58.80
N GLY A 256 10.44 -6.21 -58.50
CA GLY A 256 11.78 -6.34 -59.06
C GLY A 256 12.65 -7.37 -58.36
N LYS A 257 13.52 -8.05 -59.12
CA LYS A 257 14.47 -9.02 -58.58
C LYS A 257 15.88 -8.89 -59.14
N LEU A 258 16.87 -8.69 -58.27
CA LEU A 258 18.29 -8.84 -58.57
C LEU A 258 18.74 -10.26 -58.25
N TRP A 259 19.13 -11.03 -59.26
CA TRP A 259 19.46 -12.45 -59.12
C TRP A 259 20.88 -12.75 -59.61
N LEU A 260 21.83 -12.89 -58.69
CA LEU A 260 23.24 -13.17 -59.04
C LEU A 260 23.45 -14.60 -59.52
N ASN A 261 22.48 -15.50 -59.29
CA ASN A 261 22.47 -16.83 -59.92
C ASN A 261 23.83 -17.54 -59.77
N THR A 262 24.37 -17.58 -58.55
CA THR A 262 25.67 -18.14 -58.13
C THR A 262 26.94 -17.39 -58.54
N HIS A 263 26.85 -16.16 -59.01
CA HIS A 263 28.01 -15.35 -59.40
C HIS A 263 28.33 -14.27 -58.37
N ASP A 264 29.60 -13.86 -58.32
CA ASP A 264 30.03 -12.76 -57.47
C ASP A 264 29.77 -11.41 -58.15
N GLN A 265 29.40 -10.41 -57.35
CA GLN A 265 29.20 -9.06 -57.82
C GLN A 265 29.52 -8.04 -56.72
N THR A 266 30.28 -6.99 -57.05
CA THR A 266 30.44 -5.81 -56.19
C THR A 266 29.62 -4.64 -56.71
N ILE A 267 28.75 -4.03 -55.90
CA ILE A 267 27.93 -2.87 -56.32
C ILE A 267 28.22 -1.61 -55.50
N GLY A 268 27.80 -0.45 -55.99
CA GLY A 268 27.80 0.81 -55.22
C GLY A 268 26.72 0.83 -54.14
N ASN A 269 25.87 1.86 -54.15
CA ASN A 269 24.72 1.93 -53.24
C ASN A 269 23.62 0.96 -53.69
N LEU A 270 22.96 0.30 -52.74
CA LEU A 270 21.77 -0.51 -52.98
C LEU A 270 20.55 0.21 -52.43
N THR A 271 19.55 0.46 -53.27
CA THR A 271 18.24 0.98 -52.86
C THR A 271 17.20 -0.11 -53.06
N LEU A 272 16.43 -0.40 -52.03
CA LEU A 272 15.33 -1.36 -52.06
C LEU A 272 14.02 -0.62 -51.76
N ALA A 273 12.95 -0.97 -52.46
CA ALA A 273 11.59 -0.56 -52.14
C ALA A 273 10.70 -1.77 -52.41
N SER A 274 10.63 -2.72 -51.48
CA SER A 274 9.91 -4.00 -51.61
C SER A 274 10.52 -4.92 -52.68
N GLY A 275 11.81 -4.74 -52.95
CA GLY A 275 12.57 -5.48 -53.95
C GLY A 275 13.24 -6.73 -53.38
N ASP A 276 13.48 -7.72 -54.24
CA ASP A 276 14.14 -8.98 -53.87
C ASP A 276 15.57 -9.04 -54.43
N VAL A 277 16.53 -9.41 -53.58
CA VAL A 277 17.92 -9.69 -53.93
C VAL A 277 18.27 -11.11 -53.48
N THR A 278 18.78 -11.93 -54.40
CA THR A 278 19.23 -13.29 -54.09
C THR A 278 20.54 -13.62 -54.79
N THR A 279 21.47 -14.23 -54.06
CA THR A 279 22.76 -14.65 -54.62
C THR A 279 22.84 -16.12 -55.04
N GLY A 280 21.87 -16.94 -54.64
CA GLY A 280 21.78 -18.38 -54.98
C GLY A 280 20.77 -18.72 -56.10
N LEU A 281 20.64 -20.01 -56.42
CA LEU A 281 19.73 -20.53 -57.48
C LEU A 281 18.24 -20.56 -57.09
N GLY A 282 17.91 -20.45 -55.81
CA GLY A 282 16.62 -20.92 -55.29
C GLY A 282 16.57 -22.46 -55.32
N GLY A 283 16.50 -23.11 -54.15
CA GLY A 283 16.41 -24.58 -54.06
C GLY A 283 17.71 -25.36 -53.77
N GLY A 284 18.76 -24.71 -53.27
CA GLY A 284 19.79 -25.36 -52.44
C GLY A 284 20.81 -26.32 -53.08
N LYS A 285 21.09 -26.25 -54.40
CA LYS A 285 21.99 -27.23 -55.07
C LYS A 285 23.36 -26.74 -55.54
N LEU A 286 23.71 -25.45 -55.44
CA LEU A 286 25.06 -24.92 -55.70
C LEU A 286 25.41 -23.82 -54.68
N LEU A 287 26.70 -23.60 -54.42
CA LEU A 287 27.15 -22.52 -53.55
C LEU A 287 26.67 -21.17 -54.11
N PRO A 288 26.02 -20.32 -53.30
CA PRO A 288 25.66 -18.97 -53.69
C PRO A 288 26.90 -18.12 -54.04
N GLY A 289 26.73 -17.15 -54.94
CA GLY A 289 27.74 -16.12 -55.16
C GLY A 289 27.71 -15.06 -54.05
N ILE A 290 28.68 -14.16 -54.04
CA ILE A 290 28.83 -13.11 -53.03
C ILE A 290 28.39 -11.76 -53.62
N LEU A 291 27.40 -11.12 -52.98
CA LEU A 291 27.13 -9.71 -53.20
C LEU A 291 28.01 -8.87 -52.27
N THR A 292 29.00 -8.16 -52.81
CA THR A 292 29.85 -7.25 -52.03
C THR A 292 29.33 -5.81 -52.13
N LEU A 293 29.07 -5.19 -50.97
CA LEU A 293 28.65 -3.80 -50.88
C LEU A 293 29.87 -2.87 -50.89
N ASN A 294 29.90 -1.94 -51.85
CA ASN A 294 30.85 -0.82 -51.86
C ASN A 294 30.21 0.51 -51.39
N GLY A 295 28.87 0.58 -51.36
CA GLY A 295 28.07 1.68 -50.82
C GLY A 295 27.14 1.25 -49.67
N SER A 296 26.22 2.14 -49.28
CA SER A 296 25.22 1.88 -48.22
C SER A 296 23.93 1.26 -48.79
N VAL A 297 23.14 0.64 -47.92
CA VAL A 297 21.81 0.11 -48.26
C VAL A 297 20.74 1.08 -47.76
N THR A 298 19.82 1.47 -48.64
CA THR A 298 18.65 2.28 -48.31
C THR A 298 17.39 1.47 -48.64
N ASN A 299 16.55 1.20 -47.65
CA ASN A 299 15.23 0.61 -47.84
C ASN A 299 14.17 1.69 -47.71
N LEU A 300 13.45 1.95 -48.80
CA LEU A 300 12.38 2.92 -48.93
C LEU A 300 11.01 2.24 -48.82
N PHE A 301 9.98 3.03 -48.51
CA PHE A 301 8.60 2.60 -48.58
C PHE A 301 8.14 2.42 -50.04
N GLY A 302 7.66 1.22 -50.37
CA GLY A 302 7.11 0.88 -51.68
C GLY A 302 5.58 0.87 -51.77
N GLY A 303 4.86 0.94 -50.64
CA GLY A 303 3.41 0.63 -50.55
C GLY A 303 3.04 -0.05 -49.22
N ASP A 304 1.78 -0.43 -49.02
CA ASP A 304 1.27 -0.92 -47.72
C ASP A 304 2.04 -2.16 -47.17
N ALA A 305 2.71 -1.97 -46.02
CA ALA A 305 3.46 -2.96 -45.22
C ALA A 305 4.52 -3.78 -46.00
N ASP A 306 5.40 -3.07 -46.69
CA ASP A 306 6.37 -3.67 -47.62
C ASP A 306 7.66 -4.21 -46.96
N VAL A 307 8.03 -5.43 -47.39
CA VAL A 307 9.24 -6.16 -46.99
C VAL A 307 10.17 -6.27 -48.19
N SER A 308 11.39 -5.77 -48.07
CA SER A 308 12.49 -6.04 -49.01
C SER A 308 13.35 -7.19 -48.51
N THR A 309 13.89 -8.00 -49.42
CA THR A 309 14.67 -9.21 -49.06
C THR A 309 16.07 -9.19 -49.66
N ILE A 310 17.05 -9.62 -48.87
CA ILE A 310 18.40 -9.98 -49.33
C ILE A 310 18.69 -11.40 -48.85
N SER A 311 19.01 -12.32 -49.76
CA SER A 311 19.28 -13.72 -49.43
C SER A 311 20.57 -14.27 -50.06
N GLY A 312 21.21 -15.23 -49.39
CA GLY A 312 22.44 -15.88 -49.85
C GLY A 312 23.70 -15.43 -49.11
N LEU A 313 24.70 -14.88 -49.80
CA LEU A 313 25.95 -14.36 -49.21
C LEU A 313 26.08 -12.86 -49.45
N LEU A 314 26.25 -12.10 -48.38
CA LEU A 314 26.44 -10.65 -48.39
C LEU A 314 27.80 -10.31 -47.78
N SER A 315 28.58 -9.45 -48.43
CA SER A 315 29.84 -8.94 -47.90
C SER A 315 29.75 -7.44 -47.69
N LEU A 316 30.13 -6.97 -46.50
CA LEU A 316 30.21 -5.54 -46.16
C LEU A 316 31.43 -4.84 -46.81
N GLY A 317 32.33 -5.61 -47.43
CA GLY A 317 33.57 -5.07 -47.99
C GLY A 317 34.56 -4.64 -46.89
N ALA A 318 35.20 -3.47 -47.05
CA ALA A 318 36.25 -2.97 -46.17
C ALA A 318 35.78 -1.88 -45.18
N ALA A 319 34.49 -1.56 -45.12
CA ALA A 319 33.96 -0.48 -44.29
C ALA A 319 32.63 -0.86 -43.64
N THR A 320 32.35 -0.30 -42.47
CA THR A 320 31.03 -0.38 -41.82
C THR A 320 29.96 0.15 -42.76
N ARG A 321 28.88 -0.62 -42.96
CA ARG A 321 27.81 -0.25 -43.89
C ARG A 321 26.58 0.27 -43.16
N VAL A 322 26.02 1.34 -43.71
CA VAL A 322 24.76 1.90 -43.24
C VAL A 322 23.61 1.14 -43.90
N PHE A 323 22.67 0.68 -43.08
CA PHE A 323 21.38 0.18 -43.49
C PHE A 323 20.32 1.17 -42.99
N SER A 324 19.82 2.02 -43.87
CA SER A 324 18.77 2.99 -43.55
C SER A 324 17.42 2.41 -43.95
N VAL A 325 16.47 2.29 -43.01
CA VAL A 325 15.16 1.70 -43.27
C VAL A 325 14.04 2.69 -42.96
N ASP A 326 13.18 2.94 -43.94
CA ASP A 326 12.02 3.83 -43.83
C ASP A 326 11.05 3.39 -42.70
N PRO A 327 10.44 4.33 -41.94
CA PRO A 327 9.53 4.02 -40.83
C PRO A 327 8.42 3.01 -41.14
N ALA A 328 7.94 2.96 -42.39
CA ALA A 328 6.82 2.09 -42.79
C ALA A 328 7.27 0.81 -43.51
N SER A 329 8.55 0.45 -43.42
CA SER A 329 9.12 -0.70 -44.15
C SER A 329 9.99 -1.61 -43.31
N GLU A 330 10.17 -2.82 -43.81
CA GLU A 330 11.08 -3.82 -43.29
C GLU A 330 12.12 -4.23 -44.34
N LEU A 331 13.37 -4.40 -43.91
CA LEU A 331 14.42 -5.06 -44.70
C LEU A 331 14.78 -6.38 -44.02
N VAL A 332 14.49 -7.51 -44.66
CA VAL A 332 14.87 -8.84 -44.20
C VAL A 332 16.15 -9.28 -44.90
N ILE A 333 17.18 -9.60 -44.10
CA ILE A 333 18.42 -10.21 -44.57
C ILE A 333 18.44 -11.66 -44.11
N ASP A 334 18.18 -12.56 -45.05
CA ASP A 334 18.29 -14.01 -44.92
C ASP A 334 19.58 -14.49 -45.63
N ALA A 335 20.72 -13.94 -45.20
CA ALA A 335 22.01 -14.14 -45.85
C ALA A 335 23.15 -14.19 -44.82
N ASN A 336 24.19 -14.98 -45.08
CA ASN A 336 25.43 -14.89 -44.30
C ASN A 336 26.12 -13.56 -44.63
N ILE A 337 26.28 -12.70 -43.62
CA ILE A 337 26.96 -11.42 -43.69
C ILE A 337 28.41 -11.61 -43.26
N GLY A 338 29.33 -11.39 -44.20
CA GLY A 338 30.76 -11.34 -43.96
C GLY A 338 31.35 -9.96 -44.19
N GLY A 339 32.66 -9.84 -44.05
CA GLY A 339 33.39 -8.62 -44.34
C GLY A 339 34.88 -8.89 -44.46
N SER A 340 35.65 -7.85 -44.76
CA SER A 340 37.10 -7.99 -44.79
C SER A 340 37.65 -8.29 -43.39
N PRO A 341 38.50 -9.34 -43.23
CA PRO A 341 39.08 -9.70 -41.95
C PRO A 341 40.14 -8.69 -41.46
N VAL A 342 40.58 -7.76 -42.32
CA VAL A 342 41.59 -6.75 -41.96
C VAL A 342 40.95 -5.49 -41.39
N GLN A 343 39.88 -5.01 -42.02
CA GLN A 343 39.21 -3.76 -41.61
C GLN A 343 38.06 -3.99 -40.63
N ASN A 344 37.61 -5.24 -40.44
CA ASN A 344 36.55 -5.63 -39.50
C ASN A 344 35.33 -4.70 -39.58
N PRO A 345 34.66 -4.62 -40.75
CA PRO A 345 33.51 -3.76 -40.92
C PRO A 345 32.36 -4.19 -40.00
N GLY A 346 31.55 -3.21 -39.58
CA GLY A 346 30.33 -3.44 -38.80
C GLY A 346 29.05 -3.13 -39.58
N VAL A 347 27.93 -3.23 -38.88
CA VAL A 347 26.58 -2.90 -39.37
C VAL A 347 26.07 -1.67 -38.62
N LEU A 348 25.67 -0.62 -39.33
CA LEU A 348 25.04 0.57 -38.75
C LEU A 348 23.59 0.71 -39.23
N LYS A 349 22.63 0.39 -38.36
CA LYS A 349 21.20 0.55 -38.62
C LYS A 349 20.73 1.97 -38.31
N THR A 350 20.15 2.62 -39.31
CA THR A 350 19.52 3.96 -39.22
C THR A 350 18.09 3.92 -39.79
N GLY A 351 17.36 5.04 -39.72
CA GLY A 351 15.94 5.12 -40.09
C GLY A 351 15.02 4.40 -39.09
N ASP A 352 13.75 4.78 -39.03
CA ASP A 352 12.83 4.32 -37.97
C ASP A 352 12.20 2.95 -38.25
N GLY A 353 12.38 2.37 -39.44
CA GLY A 353 11.86 1.05 -39.81
C GLY A 353 12.62 -0.13 -39.19
N VAL A 354 12.27 -1.33 -39.65
CA VAL A 354 12.79 -2.60 -39.11
C VAL A 354 13.87 -3.18 -40.03
N LEU A 355 15.06 -3.47 -39.50
CA LEU A 355 16.04 -4.36 -40.13
C LEU A 355 15.96 -5.71 -39.45
N THR A 356 15.60 -6.75 -40.18
CA THR A 356 15.54 -8.13 -39.69
C THR A 356 16.74 -8.92 -40.19
N LEU A 357 17.48 -9.54 -39.28
CA LEU A 357 18.52 -10.53 -39.59
C LEU A 357 17.94 -11.91 -39.26
N ALA A 358 17.64 -12.68 -40.31
CA ALA A 358 16.95 -13.98 -40.21
C ALA A 358 17.77 -15.14 -40.79
N GLY A 359 18.91 -14.86 -41.42
CA GLY A 359 19.72 -15.88 -42.11
C GLY A 359 21.18 -15.89 -41.68
N GLY A 360 21.70 -17.10 -41.54
CA GLY A 360 23.12 -17.37 -41.73
C GLY A 360 24.05 -17.17 -40.53
N THR A 361 25.21 -17.81 -40.61
CA THR A 361 26.33 -17.58 -39.70
C THR A 361 27.07 -16.31 -40.13
N ASN A 362 26.78 -15.20 -39.47
CA ASN A 362 27.43 -13.92 -39.71
C ASN A 362 28.86 -13.92 -39.12
N THR A 363 29.79 -13.27 -39.82
CA THR A 363 31.24 -13.34 -39.53
C THR A 363 31.96 -11.99 -39.64
N TYR A 364 31.22 -10.89 -39.85
CA TYR A 364 31.80 -9.56 -39.83
C TYR A 364 32.36 -9.22 -38.44
N GLY A 365 33.50 -8.52 -38.37
CA GLY A 365 34.24 -8.32 -37.11
C GLY A 365 33.98 -7.00 -36.38
N GLY A 366 33.20 -6.09 -36.96
CA GLY A 366 32.91 -4.77 -36.37
C GLY A 366 31.60 -4.73 -35.58
N PHE A 367 31.37 -3.63 -34.86
CA PHE A 367 30.16 -3.41 -34.06
C PHE A 367 28.87 -3.53 -34.88
N THR A 368 27.83 -4.06 -34.25
CA THR A 368 26.44 -3.87 -34.70
C THR A 368 25.83 -2.69 -33.95
N THR A 369 25.61 -1.56 -34.63
CA THR A 369 25.06 -0.35 -34.00
C THR A 369 23.65 -0.05 -34.51
N VAL A 370 22.69 0.05 -33.59
CA VAL A 370 21.31 0.45 -33.86
C VAL A 370 21.13 1.90 -33.42
N GLN A 371 21.17 2.83 -34.37
CA GLN A 371 21.06 4.25 -34.10
C GLN A 371 19.59 4.74 -34.06
N LYS A 372 18.72 4.14 -34.90
CA LYS A 372 17.29 4.44 -34.99
C LYS A 372 16.49 3.20 -35.42
N GLY A 373 15.20 3.20 -35.11
CA GLY A 373 14.26 2.12 -35.45
C GLY A 373 14.56 0.82 -34.71
N THR A 374 14.23 -0.31 -35.35
CA THR A 374 14.36 -1.64 -34.77
C THR A 374 15.39 -2.48 -35.53
N LEU A 375 16.26 -3.17 -34.81
CA LEU A 375 16.97 -4.35 -35.30
C LEU A 375 16.28 -5.60 -34.74
N ARG A 376 15.75 -6.46 -35.62
CA ARG A 376 15.12 -7.73 -35.25
C ARG A 376 16.03 -8.90 -35.59
N LEU A 377 16.22 -9.81 -34.65
CA LEU A 377 17.01 -11.03 -34.80
C LEU A 377 16.05 -12.22 -34.73
N VAL A 378 16.08 -13.10 -35.73
CA VAL A 378 15.18 -14.26 -35.82
C VAL A 378 15.99 -15.53 -36.05
N GLY A 379 15.86 -16.51 -35.14
CA GLY A 379 16.48 -17.84 -35.24
C GLY A 379 17.78 -18.05 -34.43
N ASN A 380 18.33 -19.26 -34.50
CA ASN A 380 19.40 -19.73 -33.61
C ASN A 380 20.75 -19.97 -34.34
N SER A 381 21.15 -19.06 -35.21
CA SER A 381 22.50 -19.02 -35.80
C SER A 381 23.26 -17.80 -35.24
N PRO A 382 24.57 -17.67 -35.46
CA PRO A 382 25.29 -16.42 -35.16
C PRO A 382 24.73 -15.28 -36.03
N LEU A 383 23.64 -14.65 -35.58
CA LEU A 383 22.91 -13.60 -36.31
C LEU A 383 23.63 -12.25 -36.24
N LEU A 384 24.58 -12.11 -35.33
CA LEU A 384 25.46 -10.97 -35.18
C LEU A 384 26.86 -11.35 -35.66
N GLY A 385 27.79 -10.39 -35.71
CA GLY A 385 29.16 -10.60 -36.13
C GLY A 385 29.97 -11.53 -35.22
N GLY A 386 31.30 -11.42 -35.26
CA GLY A 386 32.17 -12.18 -34.36
C GLY A 386 31.78 -11.96 -32.88
N SER A 387 31.84 -13.01 -32.07
CA SER A 387 31.26 -13.09 -30.71
C SER A 387 31.83 -12.14 -29.63
N SER A 388 32.71 -11.22 -30.02
CA SER A 388 33.31 -10.21 -29.13
C SER A 388 33.25 -8.81 -29.74
N SER A 389 32.52 -8.62 -30.84
CA SER A 389 32.51 -7.36 -31.60
C SER A 389 31.67 -6.30 -30.89
N GLY A 390 30.54 -6.71 -30.32
CA GLY A 390 29.66 -5.88 -29.51
C GLY A 390 28.49 -5.30 -30.30
N THR A 391 27.36 -5.20 -29.61
CA THR A 391 26.13 -4.60 -30.10
C THR A 391 25.79 -3.35 -29.28
N VAL A 392 25.50 -2.23 -29.95
CA VAL A 392 25.15 -0.95 -29.32
C VAL A 392 23.76 -0.53 -29.79
N VAL A 393 22.84 -0.31 -28.85
CA VAL A 393 21.49 0.20 -29.12
C VAL A 393 21.39 1.61 -28.55
N ALA A 394 21.26 2.59 -29.44
CA ALA A 394 21.19 4.00 -29.07
C ALA A 394 19.85 4.36 -28.42
N GLN A 395 19.80 5.53 -27.80
CA GLN A 395 18.61 6.05 -27.13
C GLN A 395 17.41 6.10 -28.08
N GLY A 396 16.33 5.42 -27.71
CA GLY A 396 15.07 5.38 -28.47
C GLY A 396 15.04 4.39 -29.64
N ALA A 397 16.14 3.71 -29.93
CA ALA A 397 16.18 2.54 -30.81
C ALA A 397 15.81 1.26 -30.04
N ARG A 398 15.50 0.19 -30.78
CA ARG A 398 15.05 -1.10 -30.22
C ARG A 398 15.83 -2.28 -30.79
N LEU A 399 16.10 -3.26 -29.93
CA LEU A 399 16.49 -4.61 -30.30
C LEU A 399 15.29 -5.56 -30.10
N GLU A 400 14.97 -6.37 -31.10
CA GLU A 400 13.90 -7.37 -31.03
C GLU A 400 14.49 -8.78 -31.22
N LEU A 401 14.17 -9.70 -30.32
CA LEU A 401 14.72 -11.05 -30.28
C LEU A 401 13.60 -12.08 -30.51
N GLU A 402 13.79 -13.00 -31.44
CA GLU A 402 12.82 -14.07 -31.74
C GLU A 402 13.52 -15.44 -31.89
N GLY A 403 13.54 -16.20 -30.80
CA GLY A 403 14.13 -17.55 -30.77
C GLY A 403 15.66 -17.59 -30.93
N VAL A 404 16.37 -16.65 -30.30
CA VAL A 404 17.82 -16.45 -30.50
C VAL A 404 18.68 -16.95 -29.33
N ASP A 405 19.86 -17.51 -29.61
CA ASP A 405 20.90 -17.79 -28.61
C ASP A 405 22.17 -17.02 -28.97
N ILE A 406 22.41 -15.92 -28.26
CA ILE A 406 23.60 -15.09 -28.45
C ILE A 406 24.61 -15.44 -27.37
N ALA A 407 25.80 -15.92 -27.78
CA ALA A 407 26.89 -16.31 -26.88
C ALA A 407 27.54 -15.08 -26.19
N ALA A 408 28.86 -14.89 -26.33
CA ALA A 408 29.61 -13.92 -25.53
C ALA A 408 29.53 -12.44 -25.98
N GLU A 409 28.67 -12.11 -26.95
CA GLU A 409 28.60 -10.78 -27.57
C GLU A 409 28.23 -9.68 -26.54
N PRO A 410 29.08 -8.67 -26.27
CA PRO A 410 28.73 -7.58 -25.35
C PRO A 410 27.56 -6.74 -25.89
N LEU A 411 26.61 -6.37 -25.04
CA LEU A 411 25.47 -5.51 -25.36
C LEU A 411 25.56 -4.18 -24.61
N SER A 412 25.47 -3.06 -25.30
CA SER A 412 25.35 -1.73 -24.71
C SER A 412 24.00 -1.13 -25.07
N LEU A 413 23.17 -0.84 -24.06
CA LEU A 413 21.86 -0.23 -24.18
C LEU A 413 21.90 1.18 -23.62
N ILE A 414 21.48 2.16 -24.42
CA ILE A 414 21.32 3.54 -23.97
C ILE A 414 19.83 3.76 -23.73
N GLY A 415 19.47 3.88 -22.45
CA GLY A 415 18.10 3.91 -21.95
C GLY A 415 17.24 5.07 -22.46
N SER A 416 15.94 4.82 -22.54
CA SER A 416 14.91 5.77 -22.93
C SER A 416 13.56 5.34 -22.34
N ALA A 417 12.53 6.18 -22.45
CA ALA A 417 11.16 5.78 -22.07
C ALA A 417 10.54 4.70 -23.00
N LYS A 418 11.17 4.38 -24.14
CA LYS A 418 10.72 3.35 -25.08
C LYS A 418 11.38 2.00 -24.79
N THR A 419 10.72 0.91 -25.18
CA THR A 419 11.26 -0.46 -25.18
C THR A 419 12.64 -0.53 -25.84
N SER A 420 13.66 -0.82 -25.04
CA SER A 420 15.05 -1.05 -25.48
C SER A 420 15.21 -2.44 -26.07
N VAL A 421 14.61 -3.45 -25.42
CA VAL A 421 14.63 -4.86 -25.85
C VAL A 421 13.22 -5.41 -25.84
N ARG A 422 12.77 -5.96 -26.96
CA ARG A 422 11.55 -6.76 -27.08
C ARG A 422 11.94 -8.21 -27.36
N TYR A 423 11.28 -9.19 -26.76
CA TYR A 423 11.63 -10.59 -26.99
C TYR A 423 10.40 -11.51 -27.10
N ARG A 424 10.53 -12.51 -27.99
CA ARG A 424 9.54 -13.52 -28.35
C ARG A 424 10.19 -14.90 -28.47
N GLY A 425 9.48 -15.96 -28.11
CA GLY A 425 10.04 -17.30 -27.95
C GLY A 425 11.08 -17.36 -26.82
N THR A 426 11.89 -18.41 -26.83
CA THR A 426 13.00 -18.60 -25.88
C THR A 426 14.27 -17.96 -26.41
N ASN A 427 14.84 -17.03 -25.66
CA ASN A 427 16.04 -16.28 -26.05
C ASN A 427 17.11 -16.31 -24.94
N SER A 428 18.37 -16.26 -25.32
CA SER A 428 19.51 -16.13 -24.41
C SER A 428 20.54 -15.12 -24.90
N TRP A 429 21.16 -14.42 -23.95
CA TRP A 429 22.27 -13.50 -24.19
C TRP A 429 23.37 -13.73 -23.14
N GLY A 430 24.52 -14.23 -23.57
CA GLY A 430 25.63 -14.63 -22.69
C GLY A 430 26.68 -13.56 -22.43
N GLY A 431 26.81 -12.57 -23.31
CA GLY A 431 27.74 -11.47 -23.15
C GLY A 431 27.31 -10.49 -22.06
N SER A 432 28.24 -9.64 -21.64
CA SER A 432 27.94 -8.60 -20.67
C SER A 432 26.94 -7.57 -21.21
N VAL A 433 26.12 -7.00 -20.33
CA VAL A 433 25.13 -5.98 -20.68
C VAL A 433 25.46 -4.67 -19.95
N THR A 434 25.67 -3.60 -20.70
CA THR A 434 25.89 -2.24 -20.18
C THR A 434 24.61 -1.43 -20.32
N LEU A 435 24.09 -0.89 -19.21
CA LEU A 435 22.90 -0.03 -19.15
C LEU A 435 23.32 1.43 -18.90
N THR A 436 23.09 2.30 -19.88
CA THR A 436 23.32 3.76 -19.76
C THR A 436 21.98 4.48 -19.71
N GLY A 437 21.45 4.73 -18.52
CA GLY A 437 20.05 5.14 -18.31
C GLY A 437 19.07 3.96 -18.30
N ASP A 438 17.86 4.18 -17.81
CA ASP A 438 16.88 3.09 -17.60
C ASP A 438 16.46 2.42 -18.91
N CYS A 439 16.62 1.10 -18.96
CA CYS A 439 16.36 0.30 -20.15
C CYS A 439 15.11 -0.57 -19.95
N VAL A 440 14.20 -0.53 -20.92
CA VAL A 440 12.91 -1.23 -20.85
C VAL A 440 13.01 -2.56 -21.62
N PHE A 441 12.72 -3.66 -20.94
CA PHE A 441 12.63 -5.02 -21.46
C PHE A 441 11.16 -5.45 -21.52
N GLU A 442 10.68 -5.79 -22.70
CA GLU A 442 9.28 -6.15 -22.97
C GLU A 442 9.21 -7.59 -23.49
N GLY A 443 8.63 -8.49 -22.69
CA GLY A 443 8.30 -9.85 -23.13
C GLY A 443 6.84 -9.93 -23.53
N ASP A 444 6.55 -10.40 -24.74
CA ASP A 444 5.18 -10.58 -25.21
C ASP A 444 4.54 -11.85 -24.58
N LYS A 445 3.26 -12.08 -24.87
CA LYS A 445 2.60 -13.37 -24.60
C LYS A 445 2.46 -14.08 -25.94
N THR A 446 3.09 -15.25 -26.11
CA THR A 446 2.80 -16.06 -27.31
C THR A 446 1.33 -16.46 -27.34
N PRO A 447 0.69 -16.49 -28.53
CA PRO A 447 -0.64 -17.07 -28.70
C PRO A 447 -0.73 -18.53 -28.23
N GLN A 448 0.40 -19.25 -28.15
CA GLN A 448 0.48 -20.67 -27.82
C GLN A 448 0.61 -21.00 -26.33
N GLY A 449 0.61 -20.00 -25.44
CA GLY A 449 0.53 -20.22 -23.99
C GLY A 449 1.84 -20.52 -23.27
N ALA A 450 2.96 -20.73 -23.98
CA ALA A 450 4.29 -20.65 -23.38
C ALA A 450 4.69 -19.18 -23.20
N ALA A 451 5.24 -18.82 -22.04
CA ALA A 451 5.75 -17.47 -21.83
C ALA A 451 6.98 -17.23 -22.72
N ASP A 452 7.11 -16.05 -23.31
CA ASP A 452 8.35 -15.62 -23.96
C ASP A 452 9.45 -15.50 -22.89
N GLU A 453 10.67 -15.94 -23.18
CA GLU A 453 11.76 -15.98 -22.20
C GLU A 453 13.00 -15.26 -22.74
N LEU A 454 13.67 -14.51 -21.86
CA LEU A 454 15.00 -13.97 -22.11
C LEU A 454 15.90 -14.30 -20.91
N GLY A 455 16.93 -15.11 -21.13
CA GLY A 455 17.99 -15.39 -20.16
C GLY A 455 19.21 -14.50 -20.38
N LEU A 456 19.57 -13.69 -19.39
CA LEU A 456 20.79 -12.87 -19.38
C LEU A 456 21.83 -13.51 -18.45
N SER A 457 22.85 -14.18 -19.01
CA SER A 457 23.85 -14.91 -18.21
C SER A 457 25.14 -14.13 -17.93
N GLY A 458 25.42 -13.10 -18.73
CA GLY A 458 26.53 -12.17 -18.51
C GLY A 458 26.32 -11.23 -17.32
N ALA A 459 27.36 -10.47 -16.97
CA ALA A 459 27.26 -9.42 -15.97
C ALA A 459 26.48 -8.22 -16.52
N ILE A 460 25.53 -7.69 -15.74
CA ILE A 460 24.81 -6.44 -16.07
C ILE A 460 25.39 -5.30 -15.22
N PHE A 461 25.83 -4.22 -15.86
CA PHE A 461 26.44 -3.06 -15.19
C PHE A 461 26.09 -1.74 -15.88
N GLY A 462 26.48 -0.62 -15.28
CA GLY A 462 26.27 0.73 -15.83
C GLY A 462 25.46 1.65 -14.90
N THR A 463 25.12 2.84 -15.39
CA THR A 463 24.43 3.87 -14.59
C THR A 463 22.91 3.73 -14.59
N GLY A 464 22.33 2.99 -15.54
CA GLY A 464 20.88 2.81 -15.70
C GLY A 464 20.29 1.67 -14.88
N GLY A 465 18.95 1.69 -14.73
CA GLY A 465 18.16 0.59 -14.19
C GLY A 465 17.54 -0.32 -15.27
N LEU A 466 16.84 -1.35 -14.82
CA LEU A 466 16.12 -2.31 -15.67
C LEU A 466 14.63 -2.20 -15.38
N VAL A 467 13.83 -1.94 -16.41
CA VAL A 467 12.37 -1.90 -16.32
C VAL A 467 11.79 -3.08 -17.09
N LYS A 468 11.10 -3.98 -16.41
CA LYS A 468 10.45 -5.15 -17.00
C LYS A 468 8.95 -4.91 -17.17
N ILE A 469 8.47 -5.01 -18.40
CA ILE A 469 7.06 -4.90 -18.80
C ILE A 469 6.63 -6.12 -19.64
N GLY A 470 5.33 -6.27 -19.90
CA GLY A 470 4.76 -7.37 -20.67
C GLY A 470 4.76 -8.72 -19.92
N ALA A 471 4.04 -9.69 -20.45
CA ALA A 471 3.77 -10.96 -19.78
C ALA A 471 4.93 -11.96 -19.78
N GLY A 472 5.93 -11.81 -20.66
CA GLY A 472 7.06 -12.75 -20.77
C GLY A 472 7.96 -12.78 -19.53
N ASN A 473 8.76 -13.85 -19.42
CA ASN A 473 9.72 -14.10 -18.35
C ASN A 473 11.08 -13.45 -18.66
N LEU A 474 11.72 -12.86 -17.67
CA LEU A 474 13.12 -12.41 -17.75
C LEU A 474 13.92 -13.13 -16.68
N GLU A 475 14.96 -13.85 -17.06
CA GLU A 475 15.83 -14.56 -16.14
C GLU A 475 17.21 -13.89 -16.06
N LEU A 476 17.63 -13.52 -14.85
CA LEU A 476 18.97 -13.01 -14.56
C LEU A 476 19.80 -14.16 -13.97
N LEU A 477 20.71 -14.73 -14.76
CA LEU A 477 21.43 -15.97 -14.41
C LEU A 477 22.94 -15.84 -14.57
N GLY A 478 23.68 -16.90 -14.24
CA GLY A 478 25.13 -16.98 -14.41
C GLY A 478 25.93 -16.73 -13.13
N LEU A 479 27.26 -16.66 -13.28
CA LEU A 479 28.22 -16.72 -12.17
C LEU A 479 28.77 -15.36 -11.73
N VAL A 480 28.49 -14.30 -12.50
CA VAL A 480 29.04 -12.95 -12.24
C VAL A 480 27.93 -12.05 -11.73
N GLN A 481 28.20 -11.37 -10.60
CA GLN A 481 27.27 -10.42 -9.98
C GLN A 481 26.94 -9.26 -10.92
N ASN A 482 25.70 -8.79 -10.82
CA ASN A 482 25.29 -7.54 -11.46
C ASN A 482 25.75 -6.33 -10.63
N SER A 483 26.01 -5.20 -11.28
CA SER A 483 26.52 -3.96 -10.65
C SER A 483 25.96 -2.68 -11.29
N PHE A 484 24.79 -2.75 -11.93
CA PHE A 484 24.08 -1.58 -12.44
C PHE A 484 23.59 -0.68 -11.29
N ALA A 485 23.61 0.64 -11.48
CA ALA A 485 23.34 1.60 -10.42
C ALA A 485 21.85 1.95 -10.23
N GLY A 486 21.04 1.84 -11.30
CA GLY A 486 19.61 2.12 -11.24
C GLY A 486 18.80 0.97 -10.63
N ASP A 487 17.50 1.19 -10.49
CA ASP A 487 16.60 0.23 -9.86
C ASP A 487 16.20 -0.91 -10.82
N LEU A 488 15.84 -2.07 -10.27
CA LEU A 488 15.07 -3.08 -10.99
C LEU A 488 13.57 -2.81 -10.76
N ASN A 489 12.83 -2.44 -11.80
CA ASN A 489 11.40 -2.16 -11.73
C ASN A 489 10.62 -3.19 -12.55
N VAL A 490 9.86 -4.05 -11.89
CA VAL A 490 9.08 -5.14 -12.50
C VAL A 490 7.61 -4.77 -12.46
N GLN A 491 7.08 -4.33 -13.61
CA GLN A 491 5.71 -3.83 -13.71
C GLN A 491 4.73 -4.95 -14.12
N GLU A 492 5.18 -5.90 -14.94
CA GLU A 492 4.39 -7.04 -15.42
C GLU A 492 5.26 -8.28 -15.69
N GLY A 493 4.64 -9.45 -15.63
CA GLY A 493 5.27 -10.74 -15.93
C GLY A 493 6.16 -11.27 -14.80
N LEU A 494 6.99 -12.26 -15.12
CA LEU A 494 7.90 -12.91 -14.17
C LEU A 494 9.35 -12.46 -14.39
N VAL A 495 10.04 -12.09 -13.32
CA VAL A 495 11.50 -11.99 -13.28
C VAL A 495 12.04 -13.09 -12.38
N ILE A 496 12.95 -13.91 -12.91
CA ILE A 496 13.63 -14.98 -12.17
C ILE A 496 15.04 -14.49 -11.83
N LEU A 497 15.36 -14.42 -10.53
CA LEU A 497 16.70 -14.12 -10.04
C LEU A 497 17.43 -15.45 -9.79
N ASN A 498 18.32 -15.84 -10.70
CA ASN A 498 18.98 -17.14 -10.72
C ASN A 498 20.52 -17.04 -10.86
N LYS A 499 21.12 -16.00 -10.27
CA LYS A 499 22.58 -15.86 -10.21
C LYS A 499 23.15 -16.83 -9.17
N THR A 500 24.12 -17.65 -9.53
CA THR A 500 24.64 -18.69 -8.61
C THR A 500 25.55 -18.07 -7.56
N SER A 501 25.10 -18.06 -6.30
CA SER A 501 25.87 -17.59 -5.13
C SER A 501 26.31 -16.12 -5.18
N VAL A 502 25.71 -15.31 -6.04
CA VAL A 502 26.03 -13.89 -6.21
C VAL A 502 24.75 -13.09 -6.46
N SER A 503 24.82 -11.77 -6.27
CA SER A 503 23.65 -10.90 -6.40
C SER A 503 23.23 -10.67 -7.86
N ALA A 504 21.93 -10.79 -8.10
CA ALA A 504 21.26 -10.37 -9.32
C ALA A 504 20.79 -8.92 -9.27
N VAL A 505 20.47 -8.42 -8.07
CA VAL A 505 19.91 -7.07 -7.84
C VAL A 505 20.86 -6.26 -6.94
N PRO A 506 21.67 -5.37 -7.54
CA PRO A 506 22.62 -4.53 -6.80
C PRO A 506 21.96 -3.33 -6.08
N GLY A 507 20.80 -2.87 -6.53
CA GLY A 507 20.10 -1.66 -6.06
C GLY A 507 18.71 -1.94 -5.47
N ASN A 508 17.79 -0.97 -5.60
CA ASN A 508 16.40 -1.17 -5.16
C ASN A 508 15.65 -2.11 -6.11
N LEU A 509 14.62 -2.75 -5.57
CA LEU A 509 13.66 -3.54 -6.32
C LEU A 509 12.28 -2.92 -6.16
N VAL A 510 11.56 -2.71 -7.25
CA VAL A 510 10.14 -2.34 -7.25
C VAL A 510 9.36 -3.42 -7.98
N VAL A 511 8.35 -4.00 -7.34
CA VAL A 511 7.51 -5.07 -7.91
C VAL A 511 6.06 -4.63 -7.95
N GLY A 512 5.44 -4.73 -9.11
CA GLY A 512 4.08 -4.32 -9.38
C GLY A 512 3.91 -2.82 -9.54
N VAL A 513 2.69 -2.43 -9.89
CA VAL A 513 2.25 -1.04 -10.13
C VAL A 513 1.01 -0.71 -9.30
N SER A 514 0.57 0.55 -9.35
CA SER A 514 -0.63 1.04 -8.65
C SER A 514 -1.93 0.32 -9.13
N PRO A 515 -3.01 0.29 -8.32
CA PRO A 515 -4.13 -0.65 -8.45
C PRO A 515 -5.09 -0.43 -9.65
N SER A 516 -4.71 0.37 -10.65
CA SER A 516 -5.50 0.61 -11.87
C SER A 516 -5.02 -0.15 -13.12
N GLY A 517 -4.10 -1.13 -12.98
CA GLY A 517 -3.49 -1.87 -14.12
C GLY A 517 -3.71 -3.39 -14.14
N PRO A 518 -3.57 -4.07 -15.31
CA PRO A 518 -3.59 -5.54 -15.46
C PRO A 518 -2.20 -6.16 -15.14
N PRO A 519 -1.91 -7.43 -15.54
CA PRO A 519 -1.68 -8.67 -14.75
C PRO A 519 -0.59 -8.62 -13.63
N PRO A 520 -0.48 -9.64 -12.75
CA PRO A 520 0.48 -9.63 -11.63
C PRO A 520 1.95 -9.64 -12.07
N ALA A 521 2.76 -8.79 -11.43
CA ALA A 521 4.20 -8.81 -11.49
C ALA A 521 4.76 -9.76 -10.42
N LEU A 522 5.63 -10.68 -10.82
CA LEU A 522 6.26 -11.64 -9.91
C LEU A 522 7.77 -11.55 -10.03
N VAL A 523 8.45 -11.46 -8.89
CA VAL A 523 9.88 -11.72 -8.78
C VAL A 523 10.07 -13.02 -8.04
N LEU A 524 10.76 -13.98 -8.64
CA LEU A 524 11.10 -15.27 -8.03
C LEU A 524 12.61 -15.37 -7.82
N CYS A 525 13.05 -15.50 -6.57
CA CYS A 525 14.43 -15.89 -6.27
C CYS A 525 14.57 -17.42 -6.42
N ASN A 526 15.45 -17.86 -7.30
CA ASN A 526 15.73 -19.28 -7.54
C ASN A 526 17.10 -19.73 -6.99
N GLN A 527 17.79 -18.84 -6.29
CA GLN A 527 19.10 -19.04 -5.68
C GLN A 527 19.18 -18.21 -4.38
N PRO A 528 20.09 -18.54 -3.44
CA PRO A 528 20.38 -17.65 -2.31
C PRO A 528 21.14 -16.39 -2.75
N TYR A 529 21.14 -15.37 -1.89
CA TYR A 529 21.95 -14.14 -2.04
C TYR A 529 21.69 -13.32 -3.33
N GLN A 530 20.44 -13.25 -3.78
CA GLN A 530 20.08 -12.53 -5.02
C GLN A 530 20.03 -11.01 -4.88
N PHE A 531 20.04 -10.52 -3.64
CA PHE A 531 20.09 -9.11 -3.31
C PHE A 531 21.47 -8.79 -2.73
N ASP A 532 22.11 -7.75 -3.26
CA ASP A 532 23.39 -7.32 -2.73
C ASP A 532 23.14 -6.63 -1.36
N PHE A 533 24.07 -6.79 -0.43
CA PHE A 533 24.08 -6.13 0.88
C PHE A 533 25.40 -5.40 1.15
N ALA A 534 26.38 -5.44 0.23
CA ALA A 534 27.65 -4.74 0.34
C ALA A 534 27.52 -3.24 0.00
N GLY A 535 28.39 -2.39 0.58
CA GLY A 535 28.63 -1.02 0.11
C GLY A 535 27.86 0.12 0.78
N GLY A 536 27.14 -0.11 1.89
CA GLY A 536 26.56 0.97 2.73
C GLY A 536 25.45 1.79 2.08
N LYS A 537 24.93 1.39 0.91
CA LYS A 537 23.73 1.97 0.30
C LYS A 537 22.50 1.34 0.94
N GLN A 538 21.61 2.17 1.48
CA GLN A 538 20.30 1.70 1.96
C GLN A 538 19.50 1.19 0.77
N ARG A 539 19.00 -0.04 0.85
CA ARG A 539 18.22 -0.69 -0.22
C ARG A 539 16.78 -0.87 0.22
N VAL A 540 15.83 -0.53 -0.65
CA VAL A 540 14.41 -0.72 -0.39
C VAL A 540 13.84 -1.68 -1.42
N ILE A 541 13.24 -2.77 -0.95
CA ILE A 541 12.36 -3.59 -1.78
C ILE A 541 10.94 -3.07 -1.62
N THR A 542 10.37 -2.55 -2.70
CA THR A 542 9.00 -2.06 -2.76
C THR A 542 8.10 -3.09 -3.43
N VAL A 543 7.03 -3.52 -2.76
CA VAL A 543 6.02 -4.41 -3.34
C VAL A 543 4.67 -3.68 -3.35
N ASN A 544 4.20 -3.35 -4.55
CA ASN A 544 2.94 -2.66 -4.84
C ASN A 544 1.77 -3.68 -4.99
N PRO A 545 0.50 -3.25 -5.16
CA PRO A 545 -0.68 -4.15 -5.09
C PRO A 545 -0.68 -5.29 -6.09
N THR A 546 -0.13 -5.08 -7.29
CA THR A 546 -0.04 -6.13 -8.32
C THR A 546 1.25 -6.94 -8.21
N GLY A 547 2.09 -6.63 -7.23
CA GLY A 547 3.42 -7.20 -7.05
C GLY A 547 3.43 -8.37 -6.06
N LYS A 548 4.18 -9.40 -6.42
CA LYS A 548 4.59 -10.48 -5.51
C LYS A 548 6.11 -10.64 -5.55
N LEU A 549 6.74 -10.60 -4.38
CA LEU A 549 8.10 -11.13 -4.19
C LEU A 549 8.00 -12.56 -3.66
N ASP A 550 8.62 -13.51 -4.34
CA ASP A 550 8.76 -14.89 -3.90
C ASP A 550 10.24 -15.22 -3.70
N CYS A 551 10.68 -15.48 -2.48
CA CYS A 551 12.07 -15.85 -2.21
C CYS A 551 12.38 -17.31 -2.58
N GLY A 552 11.40 -18.08 -3.07
CA GLY A 552 11.58 -19.44 -3.58
C GLY A 552 12.01 -20.47 -2.54
N GLY A 553 11.96 -20.13 -1.24
CA GLY A 553 12.50 -20.96 -0.18
C GLY A 553 14.03 -20.85 0.02
N TYR A 554 14.67 -19.83 -0.58
CA TYR A 554 16.10 -19.57 -0.43
C TYR A 554 16.39 -18.45 0.56
N TYR A 555 17.58 -18.50 1.16
CA TYR A 555 18.07 -17.44 2.06
C TYR A 555 18.36 -16.15 1.29
N GLN A 556 17.72 -15.06 1.71
CA GLN A 556 17.93 -13.71 1.19
C GLN A 556 18.28 -12.75 2.32
N THR A 557 19.04 -11.70 2.02
CA THR A 557 19.28 -10.60 2.95
C THR A 557 18.96 -9.29 2.28
N ILE A 558 18.13 -8.48 2.93
CA ILE A 558 17.68 -7.18 2.43
C ILE A 558 17.79 -6.15 3.56
N ASP A 559 17.80 -4.88 3.19
CA ASP A 559 17.83 -3.80 4.18
C ASP A 559 16.41 -3.44 4.62
N ASN A 560 15.64 -2.72 3.79
CA ASN A 560 14.27 -2.32 4.12
C ASN A 560 13.24 -2.94 3.17
N LEU A 561 12.06 -3.22 3.72
CA LEU A 561 10.88 -3.66 2.97
C LEU A 561 9.80 -2.58 3.01
N LEU A 562 9.34 -2.12 1.84
CA LEU A 562 8.22 -1.21 1.68
C LEU A 562 7.05 -1.94 1.01
N LEU A 563 5.89 -1.99 1.67
CA LEU A 563 4.71 -2.67 1.15
C LEU A 563 3.56 -1.68 0.93
N ARG A 564 2.92 -1.80 -0.23
CA ARG A 564 1.73 -1.05 -0.63
C ARG A 564 0.71 -2.07 -1.14
N ASP A 565 0.09 -2.83 -0.23
CA ASP A 565 -0.76 -4.00 -0.53
C ASP A 565 -0.05 -5.15 -1.27
N GLY A 566 1.27 -5.19 -1.18
CA GLY A 566 2.09 -6.22 -1.82
C GLY A 566 2.09 -7.55 -1.06
N LEU A 567 2.45 -8.61 -1.78
CA LEU A 567 2.63 -9.95 -1.23
C LEU A 567 4.11 -10.35 -1.21
N VAL A 568 4.61 -10.78 -0.05
CA VAL A 568 5.92 -11.42 0.09
C VAL A 568 5.73 -12.87 0.54
N SER A 569 6.28 -13.79 -0.23
CA SER A 569 6.28 -15.24 0.05
C SER A 569 7.72 -15.70 0.20
N ILE A 570 8.13 -16.07 1.41
CA ILE A 570 9.51 -16.47 1.67
C ILE A 570 9.70 -17.98 1.43
N GLY A 571 8.64 -18.77 1.68
CA GLY A 571 8.67 -20.22 1.57
C GLY A 571 9.34 -20.88 2.78
N LYS A 572 10.16 -21.92 2.55
CA LYS A 572 10.92 -22.64 3.59
C LYS A 572 12.29 -22.00 3.91
N GLY A 573 12.66 -20.96 3.18
CA GLY A 573 13.90 -20.22 3.41
C GLY A 573 13.70 -19.11 4.42
N ASP A 574 14.70 -18.25 4.53
CA ASP A 574 14.68 -17.10 5.41
C ASP A 574 14.86 -15.80 4.61
N LEU A 575 14.05 -14.78 4.92
CA LEU A 575 14.29 -13.41 4.48
C LEU A 575 14.85 -12.65 5.67
N ALA A 576 16.15 -12.34 5.62
CA ALA A 576 16.80 -11.57 6.66
C ALA A 576 16.69 -10.06 6.40
N LEU A 577 16.25 -9.29 7.39
CA LEU A 577 16.13 -7.84 7.38
C LEU A 577 17.24 -7.21 8.22
N LEU A 578 17.99 -6.28 7.63
CA LEU A 578 18.92 -5.41 8.36
C LEU A 578 18.23 -4.13 8.87
N GLY A 579 17.24 -3.64 8.13
CA GLY A 579 16.44 -2.46 8.41
C GLY A 579 15.03 -2.78 8.88
N GLY A 580 14.06 -1.95 8.49
CA GLY A 580 12.67 -2.06 8.94
C GLY A 580 11.68 -2.48 7.86
N VAL A 581 10.42 -2.63 8.27
CA VAL A 581 9.27 -2.79 7.38
C VAL A 581 8.44 -1.51 7.43
N GLN A 582 8.13 -0.95 6.27
CA GLN A 582 7.23 0.17 6.12
C GLN A 582 6.02 -0.28 5.31
N THR A 583 4.83 0.15 5.71
CA THR A 583 3.65 0.05 4.85
C THR A 583 3.06 1.43 4.63
N GLU A 584 2.60 1.67 3.41
CA GLU A 584 1.96 2.93 3.02
C GLU A 584 0.54 2.66 2.57
N ALA A 585 -0.37 3.57 2.93
CA ALA A 585 -1.75 3.50 2.52
C ALA A 585 -1.91 3.73 1.02
N ASN A 586 -2.60 2.80 0.39
CA ASN A 586 -3.14 2.89 -0.95
C ASN A 586 -4.58 2.36 -0.93
N SER A 587 -5.31 2.59 -2.01
CA SER A 587 -6.75 2.76 -1.97
C SER A 587 -7.57 1.56 -1.45
N PHE A 588 -7.05 0.32 -1.37
CA PHE A 588 -7.92 -0.85 -1.16
C PHE A 588 -7.36 -2.14 -0.49
N GLY A 589 -6.10 -2.27 -0.02
CA GLY A 589 -5.56 -3.59 0.35
C GLY A 589 -4.91 -3.78 1.73
N GLN A 590 -4.42 -5.01 1.92
CA GLN A 590 -3.65 -5.49 3.06
C GLN A 590 -2.32 -6.01 2.52
N SER A 591 -1.22 -5.70 3.20
CA SER A 591 0.10 -6.26 2.86
C SER A 591 0.30 -7.58 3.59
N PHE A 592 0.83 -8.58 2.91
CA PHE A 592 1.05 -9.91 3.49
C PHE A 592 2.50 -10.35 3.38
N VAL A 593 2.99 -10.96 4.44
CA VAL A 593 4.31 -11.60 4.48
C VAL A 593 4.13 -13.01 5.05
N PHE A 594 4.60 -14.02 4.32
CA PHE A 594 4.52 -15.44 4.69
C PHE A 594 5.90 -16.09 4.76
N GLY A 595 6.10 -17.05 5.68
CA GLY A 595 7.32 -17.85 5.79
C GLY A 595 8.13 -17.51 7.04
N ARG A 596 9.44 -17.27 6.92
CA ARG A 596 10.32 -16.93 8.06
C ARG A 596 11.09 -15.63 7.82
N LEU A 597 10.93 -14.69 8.74
CA LEU A 597 11.53 -13.36 8.69
C LEU A 597 12.58 -13.23 9.80
N THR A 598 13.84 -13.07 9.43
CA THR A 598 14.93 -12.95 10.41
C THR A 598 15.37 -11.51 10.58
N LEU A 599 15.43 -11.03 11.82
CA LEU A 599 15.88 -9.70 12.17
C LEU A 599 17.39 -9.73 12.46
N LEU A 600 18.20 -9.11 11.60
CA LEU A 600 19.67 -9.05 11.72
C LEU A 600 20.12 -7.63 12.11
N TYR A 601 20.94 -7.53 13.17
CA TYR A 601 21.73 -6.34 13.52
C TYR A 601 21.04 -4.98 13.32
N GLY A 602 19.76 -4.83 13.73
CA GLY A 602 19.08 -3.54 13.69
C GLY A 602 19.83 -2.48 14.51
N ASN A 603 19.62 -1.19 14.23
CA ASN A 603 20.18 -0.09 15.01
C ASN A 603 19.92 -0.31 16.51
N ASN A 604 20.93 -0.74 17.28
CA ASN A 604 20.85 -1.12 18.70
C ASN A 604 19.92 -2.32 19.02
N GLY A 605 19.71 -3.25 18.08
CA GLY A 605 18.86 -4.43 18.28
C GLY A 605 17.36 -4.17 18.13
N GLN A 606 16.92 -3.05 17.53
CA GLN A 606 15.49 -2.74 17.35
C GLN A 606 15.14 -2.51 15.86
N HIS A 607 14.16 -3.23 15.34
CA HIS A 607 13.64 -3.09 13.98
C HIS A 607 12.33 -2.29 13.99
N THR A 608 12.21 -1.33 13.08
CA THR A 608 11.00 -0.50 12.97
C THR A 608 10.00 -1.12 12.01
N PHE A 609 8.77 -1.29 12.47
CA PHE A 609 7.62 -1.71 11.67
C PHE A 609 6.66 -0.52 11.61
N ASP A 610 6.80 0.34 10.61
CA ASP A 610 5.98 1.54 10.46
C ASP A 610 4.75 1.23 9.57
N VAL A 611 3.59 1.04 10.21
CA VAL A 611 2.34 0.77 9.50
C VAL A 611 1.50 2.03 9.49
N ARG A 612 1.56 2.80 8.40
CA ARG A 612 1.00 4.16 8.35
C ARG A 612 -0.50 4.19 8.08
N ASP A 613 -1.11 5.28 8.52
CA ASP A 613 -2.49 5.65 8.21
C ASP A 613 -3.49 4.51 8.45
N ASN A 614 -4.20 4.07 7.41
CA ASN A 614 -5.16 2.97 7.44
C ASN A 614 -4.61 1.67 6.82
N ALA A 615 -3.30 1.57 6.59
CA ALA A 615 -2.68 0.35 6.06
C ALA A 615 -2.74 -0.80 7.09
N ALA A 616 -2.63 -2.03 6.60
CA ALA A 616 -2.53 -3.22 7.43
C ALA A 616 -1.41 -4.14 6.95
N LEU A 617 -0.58 -4.61 7.89
CA LEU A 617 0.45 -5.62 7.67
C LEU A 617 0.05 -6.91 8.38
N TRP A 618 -0.22 -7.95 7.60
CA TRP A 618 -0.49 -9.30 8.07
C TRP A 618 0.77 -10.14 7.97
N LEU A 619 1.49 -10.23 9.09
CA LEU A 619 2.70 -11.01 9.22
C LEU A 619 2.34 -12.43 9.65
N ASN A 620 2.09 -13.28 8.65
CA ASN A 620 1.92 -14.73 8.81
C ASN A 620 3.25 -15.44 8.58
N ALA A 621 4.29 -14.90 9.21
CA ALA A 621 5.64 -15.40 9.16
C ALA A 621 6.16 -15.55 10.59
N ASP A 622 6.97 -16.57 10.82
CA ASP A 622 7.73 -16.72 12.06
C ASP A 622 8.85 -15.67 12.04
N VAL A 623 8.87 -14.81 13.06
CA VAL A 623 9.89 -13.77 13.22
C VAL A 623 10.90 -14.20 14.27
N ASP A 624 12.17 -14.22 13.88
CA ASP A 624 13.28 -14.54 14.77
C ASP A 624 14.42 -13.53 14.68
N GLU A 625 15.43 -13.70 15.52
CA GLU A 625 16.67 -12.93 15.49
C GLU A 625 17.81 -13.81 14.97
N GLY A 626 18.65 -13.27 14.08
CA GLY A 626 19.71 -14.04 13.42
C GLY A 626 21.07 -13.98 14.10
N GLY A 627 21.12 -13.73 15.42
CA GLY A 627 22.37 -13.54 16.17
C GLY A 627 22.21 -13.56 17.68
N SER A 628 23.30 -13.23 18.41
CA SER A 628 23.33 -13.21 19.88
C SER A 628 22.83 -11.90 20.52
N ASP A 629 22.58 -10.88 19.70
CA ASP A 629 22.05 -9.60 20.18
C ASP A 629 20.51 -9.64 20.16
N PRO A 630 19.84 -9.27 21.27
CA PRO A 630 18.39 -9.35 21.35
C PRO A 630 17.73 -8.39 20.34
N GLY A 631 17.12 -8.96 19.31
CA GLY A 631 16.36 -8.27 18.27
C GLY A 631 14.92 -8.01 18.74
N GLY A 632 14.47 -6.76 18.74
CA GLY A 632 13.10 -6.36 19.11
C GLY A 632 12.39 -5.61 17.99
N ILE A 633 11.09 -5.38 18.15
CA ILE A 633 10.24 -4.68 17.14
C ILE A 633 9.68 -3.39 17.73
N THR A 634 9.76 -2.29 17.01
CA THR A 634 9.02 -1.05 17.31
C THR A 634 7.97 -0.79 16.25
N LYS A 635 6.70 -0.96 16.61
CA LYS A 635 5.55 -0.65 15.78
C LYS A 635 5.22 0.84 15.83
N LEU A 636 5.32 1.52 14.68
CA LEU A 636 4.93 2.92 14.46
C LEU A 636 3.68 3.01 13.54
N GLY A 637 3.15 4.22 13.39
CA GLY A 637 2.01 4.51 12.51
C GLY A 637 0.65 4.03 13.06
N THR A 638 -0.44 4.61 12.57
CA THR A 638 -1.81 4.34 13.06
C THR A 638 -2.44 3.06 12.50
N GLY A 639 -1.83 2.45 11.49
CA GLY A 639 -2.30 1.23 10.84
C GLY A 639 -2.16 -0.02 11.70
N ALA A 640 -2.69 -1.13 11.22
CA ALA A 640 -2.75 -2.40 11.94
C ALA A 640 -1.56 -3.33 11.64
N LEU A 641 -0.93 -3.90 12.67
CA LEU A 641 0.05 -4.98 12.53
C LEU A 641 -0.54 -6.26 13.14
N ALA A 642 -0.70 -7.31 12.34
CA ALA A 642 -1.07 -8.63 12.84
C ALA A 642 0.15 -9.55 12.87
N LEU A 643 0.48 -10.07 14.04
CA LEU A 643 1.55 -11.04 14.29
C LEU A 643 0.90 -12.41 14.48
N LEU A 644 1.00 -13.26 13.46
CA LEU A 644 0.30 -14.54 13.40
C LEU A 644 1.24 -15.76 13.43
N GLY A 645 2.54 -15.55 13.21
CA GLY A 645 3.56 -16.59 13.35
C GLY A 645 3.97 -16.89 14.79
N SER A 646 4.75 -17.95 14.96
CA SER A 646 5.37 -18.34 16.24
C SER A 646 6.73 -17.65 16.36
N ASN A 647 6.74 -16.47 16.96
CA ASN A 647 7.95 -15.63 16.98
C ASN A 647 8.89 -16.01 18.12
N THR A 648 10.20 -15.91 17.89
CA THR A 648 11.26 -16.31 18.83
C THR A 648 12.32 -15.24 19.06
N PHE A 649 12.09 -14.00 18.62
CA PHE A 649 12.96 -12.87 18.95
C PHE A 649 12.92 -12.58 20.46
N THR A 650 14.05 -12.17 21.04
CA THR A 650 14.19 -12.00 22.51
C THR A 650 14.21 -10.52 22.94
N GLY A 651 14.33 -9.60 21.99
CA GLY A 651 14.26 -8.16 22.24
C GLY A 651 12.83 -7.66 22.52
N LYS A 652 12.74 -6.43 23.07
CA LYS A 652 11.46 -5.82 23.46
C LYS A 652 10.57 -5.51 22.26
N PHE A 653 9.26 -5.68 22.45
CA PHE A 653 8.25 -5.23 21.49
C PHE A 653 7.64 -3.90 21.95
N TYR A 654 7.74 -2.83 21.17
CA TYR A 654 7.11 -1.54 21.45
C TYR A 654 5.93 -1.29 20.51
N ALA A 655 4.72 -1.18 21.05
CA ALA A 655 3.56 -0.64 20.33
C ALA A 655 3.45 0.86 20.62
N MET A 656 3.88 1.70 19.66
CA MET A 656 3.87 3.16 19.83
C MET A 656 2.56 3.81 19.38
N ASN A 657 1.91 3.26 18.35
CA ASN A 657 0.64 3.76 17.82
C ASN A 657 -0.12 2.66 17.04
N GLY A 658 -1.40 2.90 16.75
CA GLY A 658 -2.26 1.97 16.02
C GLY A 658 -2.62 0.71 16.82
N THR A 659 -3.00 -0.36 16.12
CA THR A 659 -3.37 -1.63 16.75
C THR A 659 -2.42 -2.75 16.37
N VAL A 660 -2.00 -3.54 17.36
CA VAL A 660 -1.25 -4.79 17.18
C VAL A 660 -2.14 -5.97 17.54
N TYR A 661 -2.32 -6.92 16.64
CA TYR A 661 -3.05 -8.16 16.88
C TYR A 661 -2.05 -9.29 17.14
N ALA A 662 -2.11 -9.90 18.32
CA ALA A 662 -1.31 -11.08 18.66
C ALA A 662 -2.18 -12.35 18.49
N GLY A 663 -1.96 -13.07 17.39
CA GLY A 663 -2.79 -14.22 16.99
C GLY A 663 -2.24 -15.59 17.39
N ALA A 664 -0.98 -15.66 17.84
CA ALA A 664 -0.30 -16.89 18.25
C ALA A 664 0.24 -16.79 19.69
N ALA A 665 0.53 -17.93 20.32
CA ALA A 665 0.98 -18.00 21.72
C ALA A 665 2.29 -17.23 21.97
N ASN A 666 3.21 -17.24 21.00
CA ASN A 666 4.48 -16.50 21.05
C ASN A 666 4.50 -15.35 20.02
N ALA A 667 3.33 -14.79 19.66
CA ALA A 667 3.26 -13.73 18.66
C ALA A 667 4.08 -12.48 19.03
N LEU A 668 4.39 -12.28 20.30
CA LEU A 668 5.12 -11.10 20.80
C LEU A 668 6.62 -11.38 21.07
N GLY A 669 7.13 -12.56 20.71
CA GLY A 669 8.51 -12.98 20.96
C GLY A 669 8.63 -13.97 22.12
N THR A 670 9.85 -14.17 22.62
CA THR A 670 10.09 -14.90 23.87
C THR A 670 9.75 -14.02 25.07
N THR A 671 9.65 -14.63 26.25
CA THR A 671 9.35 -13.92 27.50
C THR A 671 10.52 -13.09 28.06
N ASP A 672 11.68 -13.10 27.39
CA ASP A 672 12.87 -12.34 27.82
C ASP A 672 12.71 -10.85 27.50
N GLY A 673 12.04 -10.53 26.40
CA GLY A 673 11.67 -9.17 26.01
C GLY A 673 10.29 -8.82 26.54
N ALA A 674 10.13 -7.64 27.15
CA ALA A 674 8.81 -7.15 27.52
C ALA A 674 8.09 -6.51 26.33
N THR A 675 6.76 -6.67 26.29
CA THR A 675 5.88 -5.92 25.39
C THR A 675 5.42 -4.61 26.05
N ILE A 676 5.68 -3.48 25.39
CA ILE A 676 5.41 -2.14 25.90
C ILE A 676 4.38 -1.45 24.99
N VAL A 677 3.18 -1.21 25.53
CA VAL A 677 2.08 -0.51 24.86
C VAL A 677 2.03 0.94 25.34
N LYS A 678 2.43 1.87 24.47
CA LYS A 678 2.40 3.31 24.78
C LYS A 678 1.02 3.91 24.58
N SER A 679 0.81 5.09 25.16
CA SER A 679 -0.44 5.85 25.01
C SER A 679 -0.70 6.15 23.53
N GLY A 680 -1.87 5.76 23.03
CA GLY A 680 -2.23 5.85 21.62
C GLY A 680 -2.13 4.52 20.86
N ALA A 681 -1.59 3.47 21.46
CA ALA A 681 -1.53 2.13 20.87
C ALA A 681 -2.47 1.14 21.58
N THR A 682 -2.95 0.13 20.85
CA THR A 682 -3.75 -0.98 21.39
C THR A 682 -3.07 -2.32 21.08
N LEU A 683 -2.89 -3.16 22.10
CA LEU A 683 -2.59 -4.59 21.93
C LEU A 683 -3.90 -5.38 22.00
N ALA A 684 -4.24 -6.08 20.92
CA ALA A 684 -5.44 -6.90 20.79
C ALA A 684 -5.10 -8.40 20.90
N LEU A 685 -5.76 -9.08 21.84
CA LEU A 685 -5.56 -10.50 22.14
C LEU A 685 -6.85 -11.30 21.88
N SER A 686 -6.71 -12.52 21.36
CA SER A 686 -7.84 -13.46 21.14
C SER A 686 -7.69 -14.80 21.86
N SER A 687 -6.46 -15.27 22.08
CA SER A 687 -6.17 -16.58 22.68
C SER A 687 -4.73 -16.70 23.24
N LEU A 688 -4.16 -15.62 23.73
CA LEU A 688 -2.79 -15.58 24.27
C LEU A 688 -2.74 -16.21 25.68
N SER A 689 -1.81 -17.15 25.88
CA SER A 689 -1.53 -17.75 27.19
C SER A 689 -0.01 -17.85 27.41
N GLY A 690 0.52 -17.28 28.48
CA GLY A 690 1.98 -17.29 28.72
C GLY A 690 2.49 -16.32 29.78
N ALA A 691 3.81 -16.27 29.94
CA ALA A 691 4.49 -15.45 30.95
C ALA A 691 4.98 -14.08 30.40
N GLU A 692 4.42 -13.63 29.28
CA GLU A 692 4.78 -12.37 28.62
C GLU A 692 4.60 -11.15 29.55
N PRO A 693 5.67 -10.41 29.89
CA PRO A 693 5.56 -9.17 30.66
C PRO A 693 4.99 -8.04 29.81
N LEU A 694 3.98 -7.32 30.32
CA LEU A 694 3.36 -6.18 29.63
C LEU A 694 3.57 -4.87 30.39
N GLU A 695 3.99 -3.81 29.71
CA GLU A 695 3.84 -2.42 30.20
C GLU A 695 2.68 -1.75 29.44
N LEU A 696 1.67 -1.24 30.15
CA LEU A 696 0.46 -0.66 29.56
C LEU A 696 0.32 0.82 29.92
N ALA A 697 -0.03 1.64 28.93
CA ALA A 697 -0.27 3.07 29.09
C ALA A 697 -1.49 3.56 28.30
N GLY A 698 -2.36 4.32 28.97
CA GLY A 698 -3.41 5.11 28.32
C GLY A 698 -4.67 4.32 27.92
N ASN A 699 -5.50 4.96 27.10
CA ASN A 699 -6.83 4.46 26.75
C ASN A 699 -6.85 3.58 25.48
N GLY A 700 -5.70 3.36 24.85
CA GLY A 700 -5.59 2.68 23.56
C GLY A 700 -5.81 3.57 22.35
N TYR A 701 -5.51 3.02 21.17
CA TYR A 701 -5.82 3.64 19.89
C TYR A 701 -7.34 3.79 19.74
N THR A 702 -7.83 4.98 19.38
CA THR A 702 -9.28 5.27 19.25
C THR A 702 -10.12 4.90 20.49
N ASN A 703 -9.53 4.93 21.69
CA ASN A 703 -10.17 4.54 22.95
C ASN A 703 -10.55 3.04 23.02
N ALA A 704 -9.90 2.16 22.26
CA ALA A 704 -10.21 0.73 22.21
C ALA A 704 -9.65 -0.10 23.40
N GLY A 705 -8.94 0.56 24.33
CA GLY A 705 -8.16 -0.07 25.40
C GLY A 705 -6.67 -0.19 25.04
N ALA A 706 -5.76 0.11 25.96
CA ALA A 706 -4.34 -0.22 25.78
C ALA A 706 -4.17 -1.74 25.62
N LEU A 707 -5.00 -2.51 26.34
CA LEU A 707 -5.19 -3.94 26.13
C LEU A 707 -6.65 -4.20 25.75
N ARG A 708 -6.87 -4.78 24.58
CA ARG A 708 -8.18 -5.21 24.06
C ARG A 708 -8.22 -6.73 24.01
N VAL A 709 -9.23 -7.34 24.60
CA VAL A 709 -9.30 -8.79 24.76
C VAL A 709 -10.60 -9.32 24.21
N SER A 710 -10.50 -10.38 23.41
CA SER A 710 -11.60 -11.23 22.97
C SER A 710 -11.27 -12.68 23.33
N GLY A 711 -12.27 -13.56 23.44
CA GLY A 711 -12.03 -14.94 23.86
C GLY A 711 -11.41 -15.07 25.26
N THR A 712 -10.79 -16.21 25.55
CA THR A 712 -10.12 -16.45 26.85
C THR A 712 -8.60 -16.32 26.71
N ASN A 713 -7.99 -15.49 27.57
CA ASN A 713 -6.56 -15.20 27.59
C ASN A 713 -6.04 -15.29 29.03
N GLN A 714 -4.83 -15.82 29.21
CA GLN A 714 -4.23 -16.03 30.53
C GLN A 714 -2.77 -15.60 30.58
N LEU A 715 -2.47 -14.52 31.30
CA LEU A 715 -1.13 -13.96 31.41
C LEU A 715 -0.58 -14.15 32.82
N SER A 716 0.56 -14.83 32.92
CA SER A 716 1.32 -15.01 34.16
C SER A 716 2.51 -14.06 34.30
N GLY A 717 2.85 -13.34 33.21
CA GLY A 717 3.87 -12.31 33.21
C GLY A 717 3.48 -11.11 34.06
N LYS A 718 4.48 -10.33 34.45
CA LYS A 718 4.29 -9.09 35.20
C LYS A 718 3.58 -8.05 34.33
N ILE A 719 2.59 -7.35 34.89
CA ILE A 719 1.86 -6.27 34.21
C ILE A 719 2.20 -4.94 34.89
N THR A 720 2.84 -4.02 34.19
CA THR A 720 3.20 -2.69 34.69
C THR A 720 2.26 -1.64 34.10
N LEU A 721 1.52 -0.91 34.93
CA LEU A 721 0.69 0.23 34.57
C LEU A 721 1.52 1.51 34.72
N SER A 722 2.17 1.97 33.65
CA SER A 722 3.05 3.14 33.73
C SER A 722 2.28 4.46 33.90
N VAL A 723 1.05 4.51 33.40
CA VAL A 723 0.02 5.52 33.65
C VAL A 723 -1.36 4.84 33.70
N ASP A 724 -2.44 5.58 33.95
CA ASP A 724 -3.80 5.05 33.88
C ASP A 724 -4.02 4.32 32.56
N ALA A 725 -4.39 3.03 32.64
CA ALA A 725 -4.53 2.17 31.48
C ALA A 725 -5.94 1.56 31.41
N LYS A 726 -6.51 1.55 30.21
CA LYS A 726 -7.80 0.92 29.91
C LYS A 726 -7.59 -0.53 29.44
N ILE A 727 -8.26 -1.47 30.08
CA ILE A 727 -8.42 -2.86 29.60
C ILE A 727 -9.88 -3.03 29.14
N ASP A 728 -10.07 -3.41 27.88
CA ASP A 728 -11.38 -3.62 27.26
C ASP A 728 -11.59 -5.11 26.92
N THR A 729 -12.53 -5.77 27.61
CA THR A 729 -12.87 -7.18 27.34
C THR A 729 -14.14 -7.26 26.51
N VAL A 730 -13.99 -7.49 25.21
CA VAL A 730 -15.01 -7.31 24.18
C VAL A 730 -15.90 -8.55 24.06
N GLY A 731 -17.19 -8.37 24.32
CA GLY A 731 -18.20 -9.44 24.31
C GLY A 731 -18.31 -10.17 25.65
N ALA A 732 -19.51 -10.64 25.96
CA ALA A 732 -19.84 -11.27 27.24
C ALA A 732 -18.98 -12.50 27.61
N ASP A 733 -18.48 -13.23 26.61
CA ASP A 733 -17.66 -14.44 26.79
C ASP A 733 -16.17 -14.16 26.95
N ALA A 734 -15.72 -12.92 26.74
CA ALA A 734 -14.31 -12.57 26.89
C ALA A 734 -13.85 -12.71 28.35
N LEU A 735 -12.70 -13.34 28.56
CA LEU A 735 -12.08 -13.55 29.86
C LEU A 735 -10.58 -13.27 29.78
N LEU A 736 -10.11 -12.28 30.53
CA LEU A 736 -8.68 -12.06 30.79
C LEU A 736 -8.34 -12.51 32.21
N ILE A 737 -7.44 -13.47 32.34
CA ILE A 737 -6.91 -13.92 33.64
C ILE A 737 -5.48 -13.41 33.80
N LEU A 738 -5.24 -12.58 34.81
CA LEU A 738 -3.91 -12.09 35.16
C LEU A 738 -3.46 -12.82 36.44
N THR A 739 -2.49 -13.72 36.34
CA THR A 739 -1.93 -14.42 37.51
C THR A 739 -0.62 -13.82 38.01
N GLY A 740 0.05 -13.03 37.17
CA GLY A 740 1.23 -12.25 37.54
C GLY A 740 0.90 -11.06 38.47
N VAL A 741 1.95 -10.36 38.92
CA VAL A 741 1.81 -9.10 39.67
C VAL A 741 1.40 -7.99 38.72
N VAL A 742 0.38 -7.21 39.10
CA VAL A 742 0.08 -5.91 38.49
C VAL A 742 0.72 -4.80 39.34
N GLU A 743 1.58 -3.98 38.75
CA GLU A 743 2.37 -2.95 39.42
C GLU A 743 2.32 -1.59 38.70
N GLY A 744 2.96 -0.56 39.25
CA GLY A 744 3.13 0.75 38.61
C GLY A 744 2.32 1.88 39.23
N SER A 745 2.59 3.12 38.83
CA SER A 745 1.90 4.30 39.37
C SER A 745 0.50 4.51 38.77
N GLY A 746 0.19 3.88 37.63
CA GLY A 746 -1.07 4.03 36.92
C GLY A 746 -2.26 3.31 37.55
N GLY A 747 -3.46 3.80 37.25
CA GLY A 747 -4.73 3.15 37.56
C GLY A 747 -5.16 2.13 36.51
N LEU A 748 -6.09 1.26 36.90
CA LEU A 748 -6.67 0.21 36.06
C LEU A 748 -8.13 0.55 35.75
N SER A 749 -8.47 0.78 34.48
CA SER A 749 -9.87 0.97 34.06
C SER A 749 -10.38 -0.23 33.25
N LYS A 750 -11.28 -1.00 33.84
CA LYS A 750 -11.94 -2.15 33.21
C LYS A 750 -13.22 -1.72 32.46
N HIS A 751 -13.27 -2.03 31.17
CA HIS A 751 -14.39 -1.81 30.25
C HIS A 751 -14.79 -3.09 29.51
N GLY A 752 -15.88 -3.03 28.74
CA GLY A 752 -16.38 -4.12 27.94
C GLY A 752 -17.16 -5.14 28.77
N GLU A 753 -18.10 -5.83 28.13
CA GLU A 753 -19.06 -6.75 28.76
C GLU A 753 -18.40 -7.96 29.45
N GLY A 754 -17.22 -8.36 28.99
CA GLY A 754 -16.50 -9.53 29.50
C GLY A 754 -15.90 -9.36 30.90
N ARG A 755 -15.03 -10.30 31.28
CA ARG A 755 -14.49 -10.44 32.64
C ARG A 755 -12.98 -10.27 32.68
N LEU A 756 -12.50 -9.53 33.68
CA LEU A 756 -11.09 -9.46 34.08
C LEU A 756 -10.93 -10.15 35.43
N ARG A 757 -10.08 -11.16 35.52
CA ARG A 757 -9.76 -11.85 36.78
C ARG A 757 -8.34 -11.53 37.22
N LEU A 758 -8.21 -10.99 38.43
CA LEU A 758 -6.93 -10.77 39.11
C LEU A 758 -6.66 -11.95 40.05
N GLY A 759 -5.78 -12.86 39.63
CA GLY A 759 -5.42 -14.08 40.36
C GLY A 759 -3.92 -14.16 40.71
N GLY A 760 -3.49 -15.33 41.19
CA GLY A 760 -2.12 -15.59 41.63
C GLY A 760 -1.90 -15.41 43.14
N ASN A 761 -0.67 -15.61 43.60
CA ASN A 761 -0.31 -15.66 45.04
C ASN A 761 0.54 -14.47 45.52
N LEU A 762 0.77 -13.47 44.65
CA LEU A 762 1.53 -12.27 44.98
C LEU A 762 0.62 -11.04 44.98
N ASN A 763 0.88 -10.13 45.92
CA ASN A 763 0.20 -8.84 45.98
C ASN A 763 0.40 -8.08 44.67
N ASN A 764 -0.67 -7.51 44.13
CA ASN A 764 -0.51 -6.40 43.19
C ASN A 764 0.04 -5.18 43.94
N SER A 765 0.77 -4.29 43.26
CA SER A 765 1.44 -3.13 43.86
C SER A 765 1.13 -1.80 43.15
N PHE A 766 0.20 -1.79 42.20
CA PHE A 766 -0.20 -0.56 41.52
C PHE A 766 -0.92 0.41 42.46
N THR A 767 -0.69 1.71 42.29
CA THR A 767 -1.16 2.75 43.23
C THR A 767 -2.28 3.64 42.69
N GLY A 768 -2.56 3.59 41.40
CA GLY A 768 -3.66 4.36 40.80
C GLY A 768 -5.03 3.72 41.06
N THR A 769 -6.09 4.51 40.87
CA THR A 769 -7.48 4.08 41.08
C THR A 769 -7.85 2.89 40.20
N THR A 770 -8.54 1.90 40.78
CA THR A 770 -9.20 0.83 40.02
C THR A 770 -10.62 1.28 39.69
N ARG A 771 -10.97 1.29 38.40
CA ARG A 771 -12.28 1.68 37.89
C ARG A 771 -12.90 0.52 37.15
N VAL A 772 -14.10 0.12 37.55
CA VAL A 772 -14.87 -0.92 36.87
C VAL A 772 -16.07 -0.26 36.23
N ARG A 773 -15.95 0.11 34.96
CA ARG A 773 -16.99 0.83 34.22
C ARG A 773 -18.06 -0.13 33.69
N GLU A 774 -17.63 -1.25 33.12
CA GLU A 774 -18.49 -2.26 32.48
C GLU A 774 -17.95 -3.69 32.69
N GLY A 775 -18.85 -4.67 32.60
CA GLY A 775 -18.53 -6.07 32.79
C GLY A 775 -18.09 -6.39 34.22
N ALA A 776 -17.36 -7.49 34.39
CA ALA A 776 -16.95 -7.96 35.72
C ALA A 776 -15.43 -7.85 35.97
N LEU A 777 -15.06 -7.40 37.16
CA LEU A 777 -13.74 -7.60 37.76
C LEU A 777 -13.86 -8.69 38.84
N GLU A 778 -13.09 -9.77 38.68
CA GLU A 778 -13.07 -10.91 39.58
C GLU A 778 -11.79 -10.90 40.42
N LEU A 779 -11.94 -10.93 41.74
CA LEU A 779 -10.83 -10.90 42.69
C LEU A 779 -10.56 -12.33 43.19
N ASP A 780 -9.43 -12.91 42.76
CA ASP A 780 -9.09 -14.34 42.93
C ASP A 780 -7.63 -14.55 43.41
N LYS A 781 -7.05 -13.56 44.09
CA LYS A 781 -5.71 -13.70 44.68
C LYS A 781 -5.73 -14.68 45.86
N ILE A 782 -4.70 -15.50 45.97
CA ILE A 782 -4.54 -16.49 47.05
C ILE A 782 -3.60 -15.92 48.11
N ASN A 783 -4.13 -15.64 49.30
CA ASN A 783 -3.38 -15.03 50.43
C ASN A 783 -2.62 -13.76 50.03
N ALA A 784 -3.21 -12.98 49.12
CA ALA A 784 -2.61 -11.78 48.56
C ALA A 784 -3.70 -10.76 48.18
N LEU A 785 -3.28 -9.50 48.08
CA LEU A 785 -4.14 -8.35 47.78
C LEU A 785 -4.21 -8.12 46.26
N ALA A 786 -5.43 -8.05 45.75
CA ALA A 786 -5.73 -7.73 44.35
C ALA A 786 -5.70 -6.23 44.08
N ILE A 787 -6.19 -5.40 45.01
CA ILE A 787 -6.29 -3.94 44.85
C ILE A 787 -5.82 -3.26 46.15
N ARG A 788 -5.01 -2.20 46.01
CA ARG A 788 -4.43 -1.46 47.14
C ARG A 788 -4.74 0.03 47.15
N ALA A 789 -5.40 0.51 46.11
CA ALA A 789 -5.81 1.90 45.94
C ALA A 789 -7.34 2.00 45.80
N VAL A 790 -7.85 3.23 45.68
CA VAL A 790 -9.30 3.50 45.55
C VAL A 790 -9.95 2.58 44.51
N LEU A 791 -11.11 2.03 44.87
CA LEU A 791 -11.95 1.22 43.99
C LEU A 791 -13.26 1.95 43.66
N GLU A 792 -13.45 2.29 42.38
CA GLU A 792 -14.67 2.87 41.84
C GLU A 792 -15.43 1.85 41.00
N ILE A 793 -16.67 1.54 41.38
CA ILE A 793 -17.52 0.57 40.68
C ILE A 793 -18.66 1.34 40.04
N ALA A 794 -18.76 1.34 38.71
CA ALA A 794 -19.83 1.99 37.95
C ALA A 794 -20.13 3.45 38.34
N VAL A 795 -19.12 4.22 38.76
CA VAL A 795 -19.28 5.65 39.04
C VAL A 795 -19.51 6.37 37.70
N GLY A 796 -20.56 7.19 37.60
CA GLY A 796 -20.98 7.80 36.34
C GLY A 796 -21.86 6.88 35.49
N SER A 797 -21.62 6.82 34.17
CA SER A 797 -22.41 6.04 33.20
C SER A 797 -21.82 4.66 32.92
N GLY A 798 -21.97 3.72 33.86
CA GLY A 798 -21.51 2.33 33.70
C GLY A 798 -22.37 1.34 34.47
N ASN A 799 -22.11 0.04 34.33
CA ASN A 799 -22.81 -1.06 35.00
C ASN A 799 -21.84 -2.11 35.59
N GLY A 800 -20.61 -1.69 35.90
CA GLY A 800 -19.54 -2.55 36.40
C GLY A 800 -19.90 -3.38 37.64
N LEU A 801 -19.38 -4.59 37.67
CA LEU A 801 -19.51 -5.56 38.75
C LEU A 801 -18.11 -5.91 39.29
N VAL A 802 -17.94 -5.88 40.61
CA VAL A 802 -16.81 -6.52 41.28
C VAL A 802 -17.30 -7.76 42.00
N ARG A 803 -16.59 -8.89 41.81
CA ARG A 803 -16.96 -10.20 42.34
C ARG A 803 -15.79 -10.86 43.05
N TYR A 804 -15.98 -11.25 44.30
CA TYR A 804 -15.00 -11.99 45.08
C TYR A 804 -15.06 -13.48 44.76
N LEU A 805 -13.89 -14.06 44.51
CA LEU A 805 -13.68 -15.51 44.45
C LEU A 805 -12.87 -16.04 45.63
N LYS A 806 -12.14 -15.14 46.33
CA LYS A 806 -11.33 -15.41 47.52
C LYS A 806 -11.50 -14.29 48.55
N PRO A 807 -11.27 -14.53 49.85
CA PRO A 807 -11.30 -13.48 50.88
C PRO A 807 -10.04 -12.60 50.86
N PHE A 808 -10.09 -11.49 51.61
CA PHE A 808 -8.95 -10.60 51.87
C PHE A 808 -8.26 -10.08 50.59
N GLN A 809 -9.04 -9.46 49.70
CA GLN A 809 -8.59 -9.06 48.37
C GLN A 809 -8.22 -7.58 48.30
N LEU A 810 -8.74 -6.74 49.19
CA LEU A 810 -8.46 -5.32 49.23
C LEU A 810 -7.51 -5.00 50.38
N HIS A 811 -6.62 -4.02 50.17
CA HIS A 811 -5.88 -3.46 51.28
C HIS A 811 -6.83 -2.76 52.25
N ASP A 812 -6.62 -2.93 53.55
CA ASP A 812 -7.53 -2.47 54.61
C ASP A 812 -7.78 -0.94 54.64
N LEU A 813 -7.01 -0.15 53.88
CA LEU A 813 -7.19 1.30 53.75
C LEU A 813 -7.87 1.71 52.44
N VAL A 814 -8.33 0.77 51.60
CA VAL A 814 -8.93 1.07 50.29
C VAL A 814 -10.32 1.69 50.45
N PRO A 815 -10.56 2.92 49.97
CA PRO A 815 -11.91 3.46 49.83
C PRO A 815 -12.63 2.79 48.66
N VAL A 816 -13.86 2.35 48.89
CA VAL A 816 -14.74 1.73 47.89
C VAL A 816 -15.93 2.64 47.62
N ASN A 817 -16.11 3.05 46.37
CA ASN A 817 -17.26 3.83 45.91
C ASN A 817 -18.09 3.03 44.90
N VAL A 818 -19.33 2.70 45.26
CA VAL A 818 -20.26 1.95 44.42
C VAL A 818 -21.29 2.90 43.81
N GLY A 819 -21.12 3.24 42.53
CA GLY A 819 -22.07 4.05 41.76
C GLY A 819 -23.44 3.39 41.66
N ALA A 820 -24.45 4.15 41.24
CA ALA A 820 -25.87 3.75 41.29
C ALA A 820 -26.19 2.42 40.60
N ASN A 821 -25.51 2.12 39.49
CA ASN A 821 -25.66 0.86 38.74
C ASN A 821 -24.56 -0.17 39.06
N GLY A 822 -23.71 0.12 40.03
CA GLY A 822 -22.58 -0.71 40.42
C GLY A 822 -22.98 -1.83 41.36
N GLN A 823 -22.28 -2.96 41.24
CA GLN A 823 -22.48 -4.13 42.10
C GLN A 823 -21.16 -4.57 42.74
N PHE A 824 -21.18 -4.75 44.07
CA PHE A 824 -20.06 -5.26 44.86
C PHE A 824 -20.46 -6.58 45.53
N ARG A 825 -20.07 -7.71 44.95
CA ARG A 825 -20.49 -9.06 45.39
C ARG A 825 -19.35 -9.78 46.12
N MET A 826 -19.54 -10.07 47.41
CA MET A 826 -18.55 -10.74 48.25
C MET A 826 -18.69 -12.27 48.28
N LEU A 827 -19.88 -12.81 47.97
CA LEU A 827 -20.14 -14.26 47.83
C LEU A 827 -19.64 -15.09 49.03
N GLY A 828 -19.80 -14.60 50.26
CA GLY A 828 -19.34 -15.31 51.48
C GLY A 828 -17.87 -15.06 51.85
N ASN A 829 -17.12 -14.32 51.05
CA ASN A 829 -15.71 -14.02 51.29
C ASN A 829 -15.55 -12.74 52.11
N ASN A 830 -14.90 -12.82 53.27
CA ASN A 830 -14.68 -11.68 54.15
C ASN A 830 -13.64 -10.70 53.60
N ASP A 831 -13.79 -9.41 53.90
CA ASP A 831 -12.76 -8.41 53.61
C ASP A 831 -12.81 -7.20 54.56
N THR A 832 -11.68 -6.50 54.68
CA THR A 832 -11.54 -5.22 55.36
C THR A 832 -11.26 -4.13 54.34
N ILE A 833 -11.97 -3.02 54.43
CA ILE A 833 -11.80 -1.87 53.54
C ILE A 833 -11.65 -0.57 54.35
N GLY A 834 -11.07 0.44 53.71
CA GLY A 834 -10.91 1.77 54.28
C GLY A 834 -12.27 2.39 54.60
N SER A 835 -13.09 2.60 53.58
CA SER A 835 -14.43 3.19 53.70
C SER A 835 -15.36 2.70 52.59
N LEU A 836 -16.67 2.74 52.83
CA LEU A 836 -17.71 2.41 51.86
C LEU A 836 -18.59 3.63 51.56
N SER A 837 -18.77 3.95 50.28
CA SER A 837 -19.61 5.05 49.82
C SER A 837 -20.37 4.72 48.53
N GLY A 838 -21.38 5.54 48.22
CA GLY A 838 -22.13 5.45 46.97
C GLY A 838 -23.59 4.98 47.11
N TYR A 839 -24.18 4.59 45.99
CA TYR A 839 -25.62 4.38 45.80
C TYR A 839 -26.00 3.00 45.24
N GLY A 840 -25.00 2.18 44.85
CA GLY A 840 -25.24 0.88 44.20
C GLY A 840 -25.62 -0.25 45.17
N ILE A 841 -25.30 -1.48 44.79
CA ILE A 841 -25.62 -2.69 45.56
C ILE A 841 -24.34 -3.31 46.12
N VAL A 842 -24.35 -3.65 47.41
CA VAL A 842 -23.37 -4.51 48.07
C VAL A 842 -24.06 -5.81 48.48
N GLU A 843 -23.57 -6.94 48.00
CA GLU A 843 -24.17 -8.26 48.25
C GLU A 843 -23.17 -9.15 49.01
N LEU A 844 -23.47 -9.43 50.28
CA LEU A 844 -22.57 -10.10 51.22
C LEU A 844 -22.63 -11.63 51.09
N LEU A 845 -23.84 -12.21 51.04
CA LEU A 845 -24.10 -13.66 50.99
C LEU A 845 -23.27 -14.47 52.00
N GLY A 846 -23.37 -14.14 53.28
CA GLY A 846 -22.61 -14.78 54.37
C GLY A 846 -21.25 -14.15 54.68
N ALA A 847 -20.78 -13.20 53.86
CA ALA A 847 -19.52 -12.50 54.10
C ALA A 847 -19.61 -11.51 55.26
N THR A 848 -18.46 -11.25 55.90
CA THR A 848 -18.26 -10.14 56.82
C THR A 848 -17.52 -9.02 56.10
N LEU A 849 -18.15 -7.85 55.99
CA LEU A 849 -17.54 -6.62 55.50
C LEU A 849 -17.10 -5.75 56.68
N ILE A 850 -15.80 -5.51 56.83
CA ILE A 850 -15.24 -4.59 57.83
C ILE A 850 -14.96 -3.25 57.14
N THR A 851 -15.50 -2.13 57.64
CA THR A 851 -15.35 -0.80 57.03
C THR A 851 -15.08 0.31 58.05
N GLY A 852 -14.50 1.42 57.59
CA GLY A 852 -14.12 2.58 58.40
C GLY A 852 -12.66 2.57 58.86
N ASN A 853 -11.85 1.63 58.37
CA ASN A 853 -10.47 1.44 58.80
C ASN A 853 -9.52 2.55 58.32
N ASP A 854 -9.91 3.36 57.34
CA ASP A 854 -9.19 4.61 56.98
C ASP A 854 -9.46 5.76 57.97
N GLY A 855 -10.35 5.57 58.94
CA GLY A 855 -10.71 6.54 59.98
C GLY A 855 -11.53 7.72 59.47
N THR A 856 -11.88 7.77 58.19
CA THR A 856 -12.64 8.87 57.59
C THR A 856 -14.15 8.67 57.74
N ALA A 857 -14.91 9.76 57.71
CA ALA A 857 -16.36 9.67 57.65
C ALA A 857 -16.81 9.31 56.24
N SER A 858 -17.76 8.39 56.11
CA SER A 858 -18.29 7.94 54.82
C SER A 858 -19.81 7.78 54.87
N THR A 859 -20.47 7.93 53.71
CA THR A 859 -21.92 7.75 53.57
C THR A 859 -22.21 6.76 52.46
N TYR A 860 -22.95 5.71 52.79
CA TYR A 860 -23.46 4.74 51.85
C TYR A 860 -25.00 4.83 51.80
N ALA A 861 -25.51 5.26 50.65
CA ALA A 861 -26.94 5.42 50.38
C ALA A 861 -27.51 4.29 49.51
N GLY A 862 -26.68 3.31 49.14
CA GLY A 862 -27.07 2.11 48.41
C GLY A 862 -27.69 1.04 49.31
N VAL A 863 -27.85 -0.16 48.73
CA VAL A 863 -28.45 -1.32 49.40
C VAL A 863 -27.37 -2.35 49.74
N ILE A 864 -27.21 -2.67 51.02
CA ILE A 864 -26.46 -3.84 51.48
C ILE A 864 -27.44 -5.02 51.65
N SER A 865 -27.12 -6.19 51.08
CA SER A 865 -27.99 -7.38 51.05
C SER A 865 -27.22 -8.68 51.34
N GLY A 866 -27.97 -9.77 51.52
CA GLY A 866 -27.44 -11.12 51.66
C GLY A 866 -27.70 -11.76 53.03
N VAL A 867 -28.24 -12.98 53.01
CA VAL A 867 -28.52 -13.76 54.23
C VAL A 867 -27.22 -14.10 54.95
N GLY A 868 -27.21 -13.93 56.27
CA GLY A 868 -26.07 -14.24 57.15
C GLY A 868 -24.87 -13.30 57.00
N GLY A 869 -24.91 -12.34 56.07
CA GLY A 869 -23.85 -11.36 55.87
C GLY A 869 -23.76 -10.36 57.02
N ARG A 870 -22.54 -10.01 57.43
CA ARG A 870 -22.25 -9.15 58.60
C ARG A 870 -21.54 -7.87 58.17
N VAL A 871 -21.78 -6.79 58.92
CA VAL A 871 -21.08 -5.51 58.73
C VAL A 871 -20.36 -5.16 60.04
N VAL A 872 -19.08 -4.82 59.98
CA VAL A 872 -18.31 -4.40 61.16
C VAL A 872 -17.77 -3.00 60.94
N LYS A 873 -18.14 -2.08 61.81
CA LYS A 873 -17.65 -0.70 61.81
C LYS A 873 -16.43 -0.58 62.72
N VAL A 874 -15.31 -0.13 62.15
CA VAL A 874 -14.04 0.16 62.84
C VAL A 874 -13.57 1.59 62.54
N GLY A 875 -12.51 2.05 63.23
CA GLY A 875 -11.92 3.38 63.05
C GLY A 875 -12.77 4.53 63.57
N ALA A 876 -12.15 5.71 63.74
CA ALA A 876 -12.74 6.85 64.45
C ALA A 876 -13.88 7.56 63.69
N GLY A 877 -13.88 7.50 62.35
CA GLY A 877 -14.85 8.20 61.50
C GLY A 877 -16.29 7.71 61.64
N ALA A 878 -17.24 8.51 61.18
CA ALA A 878 -18.66 8.12 61.15
C ALA A 878 -19.00 7.36 59.85
N PHE A 879 -19.60 6.18 59.95
CA PHE A 879 -20.14 5.46 58.80
C PHE A 879 -21.66 5.63 58.75
N THR A 880 -22.15 6.36 57.75
CA THR A 880 -23.57 6.69 57.60
C THR A 880 -24.26 5.70 56.66
N LEU A 881 -25.22 4.94 57.17
CA LEU A 881 -26.12 4.10 56.38
C LEU A 881 -27.41 4.88 56.07
N ALA A 882 -27.49 5.43 54.86
CA ALA A 882 -28.63 6.22 54.39
C ALA A 882 -29.63 5.41 53.57
N GLY A 883 -29.22 4.27 53.00
CA GLY A 883 -30.10 3.39 52.23
C GLY A 883 -30.83 2.34 53.06
N ASN A 884 -31.79 1.66 52.43
CA ASN A 884 -32.54 0.56 53.02
C ASN A 884 -31.79 -0.75 52.82
N ASN A 885 -31.25 -1.32 53.89
CA ASN A 885 -30.47 -2.55 53.82
C ASN A 885 -31.28 -3.77 54.28
N VAL A 886 -31.00 -4.91 53.66
CA VAL A 886 -31.77 -6.16 53.81
C VAL A 886 -30.89 -7.38 54.14
N TYR A 887 -29.63 -7.16 54.53
CA TYR A 887 -28.79 -8.22 55.08
C TYR A 887 -29.26 -8.61 56.49
N THR A 888 -29.05 -9.88 56.86
CA THR A 888 -29.63 -10.45 58.09
C THR A 888 -28.62 -10.79 59.18
N GLY A 889 -27.32 -10.70 58.90
CA GLY A 889 -26.29 -10.94 59.91
C GLY A 889 -26.08 -9.72 60.82
N LEU A 890 -25.32 -9.94 61.89
CA LEU A 890 -25.02 -8.94 62.91
C LEU A 890 -24.23 -7.76 62.33
N THR A 891 -24.61 -6.54 62.73
CA THR A 891 -23.80 -5.33 62.58
C THR A 891 -23.04 -5.07 63.89
N THR A 892 -21.71 -5.06 63.87
CA THR A 892 -20.89 -4.81 65.07
C THR A 892 -20.20 -3.45 64.97
N VAL A 893 -20.36 -2.59 65.97
CA VAL A 893 -19.68 -1.30 66.07
C VAL A 893 -18.53 -1.40 67.07
N LYS A 894 -17.31 -1.56 66.57
CA LYS A 894 -16.10 -1.67 67.41
C LYS A 894 -15.50 -0.31 67.77
N SER A 895 -15.60 0.67 66.88
CA SER A 895 -15.05 2.02 67.11
C SER A 895 -15.72 3.07 66.21
N GLY A 896 -15.68 4.33 66.65
CA GLY A 896 -16.29 5.45 65.97
C GLY A 896 -17.81 5.37 66.01
N THR A 897 -18.49 5.97 65.03
CA THR A 897 -19.96 6.02 65.01
C THR A 897 -20.53 5.28 63.81
N LEU A 898 -21.49 4.39 64.04
CA LEU A 898 -22.45 3.95 63.03
C LEU A 898 -23.64 4.91 63.08
N PHE A 899 -23.85 5.67 62.01
CA PHE A 899 -24.93 6.64 61.90
C PHE A 899 -26.02 6.10 60.96
N VAL A 900 -27.20 5.82 61.48
CA VAL A 900 -28.28 5.19 60.72
C VAL A 900 -29.35 6.22 60.35
N ARG A 901 -29.56 6.45 59.04
CA ARG A 901 -30.67 7.25 58.50
C ARG A 901 -31.69 6.40 57.74
N GLY A 902 -31.24 5.31 57.12
CA GLY A 902 -32.10 4.37 56.40
C GLY A 902 -32.77 3.32 57.29
N GLN A 903 -33.22 2.23 56.68
CA GLN A 903 -33.89 1.10 57.36
C GLN A 903 -33.05 -0.18 57.29
N GLN A 904 -32.78 -0.83 58.42
CA GLN A 904 -32.07 -2.12 58.53
C GLN A 904 -32.72 -3.05 59.59
N PRO A 905 -34.05 -3.29 59.56
CA PRO A 905 -34.78 -3.97 60.63
C PRO A 905 -34.45 -5.47 60.78
N LEU A 906 -33.72 -6.05 59.82
CA LEU A 906 -33.32 -7.46 59.83
C LEU A 906 -31.91 -7.68 60.39
N SER A 907 -31.12 -6.61 60.62
CA SER A 907 -29.77 -6.72 61.17
C SER A 907 -29.75 -6.18 62.59
N ASN A 908 -29.43 -7.07 63.53
CA ASN A 908 -29.15 -6.69 64.91
C ASN A 908 -27.86 -5.88 64.98
N VAL A 909 -27.75 -4.98 65.97
CA VAL A 909 -26.58 -4.13 66.20
C VAL A 909 -25.96 -4.46 67.55
N GLU A 910 -24.68 -4.78 67.56
CA GLU A 910 -23.87 -4.92 68.77
C GLU A 910 -22.88 -3.76 68.86
N ILE A 911 -22.85 -3.07 70.00
CA ILE A 911 -21.97 -1.93 70.25
C ILE A 911 -20.94 -2.32 71.29
N LEU A 912 -19.66 -2.26 70.93
CA LEU A 912 -18.54 -2.56 71.84
C LEU A 912 -17.90 -1.27 72.36
N SER A 913 -16.95 -1.41 73.29
CA SER A 913 -16.17 -0.31 73.86
C SER A 913 -15.50 0.53 72.77
N GLY A 914 -15.76 1.84 72.79
CA GLY A 914 -15.27 2.81 71.81
C GLY A 914 -16.15 2.99 70.57
N GLY A 915 -17.21 2.18 70.43
CA GLY A 915 -18.24 2.32 69.39
C GLY A 915 -19.43 3.18 69.83
N ALA A 916 -20.12 3.77 68.86
CA ALA A 916 -21.36 4.50 69.08
C ALA A 916 -22.40 4.18 67.99
N LEU A 917 -23.67 4.03 68.39
CA LEU A 917 -24.81 4.02 67.47
C LEU A 917 -25.52 5.38 67.51
N ALA A 918 -25.76 5.99 66.36
CA ALA A 918 -26.44 7.26 66.24
C ALA A 918 -27.42 7.29 65.07
N GLY A 919 -28.25 8.33 64.99
CA GLY A 919 -29.12 8.58 63.84
C GLY A 919 -30.62 8.50 64.15
N GLU A 920 -31.41 8.52 63.09
CA GLU A 920 -32.88 8.63 63.10
C GLU A 920 -33.58 7.53 62.28
N GLY A 921 -32.83 6.52 61.86
CA GLY A 921 -33.35 5.38 61.09
C GLY A 921 -33.81 4.22 61.98
N ALA A 922 -33.90 3.03 61.39
CA ALA A 922 -34.37 1.82 62.08
C ALA A 922 -33.36 0.66 61.97
N VAL A 923 -33.13 -0.05 63.06
CA VAL A 923 -32.25 -1.23 63.13
C VAL A 923 -32.99 -2.44 63.72
N GLY A 924 -32.37 -3.63 63.68
CA GLY A 924 -32.85 -4.81 64.41
C GLY A 924 -32.72 -4.64 65.93
N GLU A 925 -32.45 -5.73 66.65
CA GLU A 925 -32.19 -5.65 68.10
C GLU A 925 -30.86 -4.94 68.37
N VAL A 926 -30.81 -4.08 69.38
CA VAL A 926 -29.59 -3.38 69.82
C VAL A 926 -29.11 -3.99 71.14
N SER A 927 -27.86 -4.45 71.15
CA SER A 927 -27.13 -4.87 72.34
C SER A 927 -25.90 -3.99 72.56
N ASP A 928 -25.91 -3.21 73.62
CA ASP A 928 -24.85 -2.28 73.99
C ASP A 928 -23.97 -2.89 75.09
N GLN A 929 -22.80 -3.38 74.71
CA GLN A 929 -21.89 -4.09 75.60
C GLN A 929 -20.98 -3.14 76.40
N SER A 930 -20.63 -1.97 75.84
CA SER A 930 -19.70 -0.99 76.45
C SER A 930 -19.63 0.36 75.69
N GLY A 931 -20.60 0.66 74.83
CA GLY A 931 -20.53 1.78 73.89
C GLY A 931 -21.45 2.96 74.20
N ASP A 932 -21.57 3.85 73.21
CA ASP A 932 -22.47 5.01 73.26
C ASP A 932 -23.73 4.78 72.40
N ILE A 933 -24.88 5.29 72.84
CA ILE A 933 -26.08 5.43 72.01
C ILE A 933 -26.49 6.91 71.95
N LYS A 934 -26.67 7.43 70.74
CA LYS A 934 -26.90 8.86 70.47
C LYS A 934 -28.02 9.03 69.42
N PRO A 935 -29.29 8.78 69.79
CA PRO A 935 -30.41 9.04 68.88
C PRO A 935 -30.36 10.45 68.29
N GLY A 936 -30.92 10.60 67.09
CA GLY A 936 -31.01 11.88 66.39
C GLY A 936 -29.80 12.21 65.51
N THR A 937 -29.79 13.45 65.02
CA THR A 937 -28.82 13.94 64.04
C THR A 937 -27.93 15.04 64.62
N LEU A 938 -27.60 16.09 63.84
CA LEU A 938 -27.13 17.34 64.45
C LEU A 938 -28.24 17.97 65.29
N PHE A 939 -29.50 17.79 64.87
CA PHE A 939 -30.71 18.12 65.60
C PHE A 939 -31.20 16.90 66.40
N THR A 940 -32.42 16.97 66.90
CA THR A 940 -33.08 15.85 67.55
C THR A 940 -33.56 14.81 66.53
N GLY A 941 -33.85 13.57 66.94
CA GLY A 941 -34.50 12.57 66.07
C GLY A 941 -34.92 11.29 66.79
N ILE A 942 -35.49 10.34 66.04
CA ILE A 942 -36.02 9.07 66.57
C ILE A 942 -35.22 7.90 66.01
N LEU A 943 -34.49 7.18 66.85
CA LEU A 943 -33.86 5.91 66.48
C LEU A 943 -34.81 4.75 66.80
N ARG A 944 -35.09 3.87 65.84
CA ARG A 944 -35.99 2.72 66.02
C ARG A 944 -35.23 1.41 66.15
N THR A 945 -35.64 0.55 67.07
CA THR A 945 -35.04 -0.78 67.27
C THR A 945 -36.07 -1.82 67.70
N LYS A 946 -35.80 -3.09 67.45
CA LYS A 946 -36.66 -4.20 67.89
C LYS A 946 -36.60 -4.45 69.41
N SER A 947 -35.42 -4.41 70.00
CA SER A 947 -35.19 -4.62 71.44
C SER A 947 -33.95 -3.84 71.84
N LEU A 948 -33.85 -3.39 73.08
CA LEU A 948 -32.74 -2.56 73.55
C LEU A 948 -32.17 -3.11 74.86
N THR A 949 -30.94 -3.62 74.82
CA THR A 949 -30.25 -4.13 76.01
C THR A 949 -28.91 -3.43 76.23
N SER A 950 -28.55 -3.17 77.50
CA SER A 950 -27.21 -2.73 77.91
C SER A 950 -26.62 -3.70 78.93
N ALA A 951 -25.34 -4.04 78.78
CA ALA A 951 -24.69 -5.08 79.58
C ALA A 951 -23.87 -4.55 80.77
N LEU A 952 -23.32 -3.32 80.69
CA LEU A 952 -22.36 -2.79 81.66
C LEU A 952 -22.60 -1.32 82.03
N ALA A 953 -22.11 -0.91 83.21
CA ALA A 953 -22.28 0.46 83.73
C ALA A 953 -21.40 1.54 83.05
N ALA A 954 -20.53 1.14 82.11
CA ALA A 954 -19.63 2.05 81.40
C ALA A 954 -20.25 2.70 80.15
N ASN A 955 -21.43 2.25 79.73
CA ASN A 955 -22.10 2.73 78.53
C ASN A 955 -22.64 4.15 78.73
N ARG A 956 -22.80 4.94 77.67
CA ARG A 956 -23.39 6.28 77.77
C ARG A 956 -24.47 6.52 76.73
N TRP A 957 -25.66 6.85 77.19
CA TRP A 957 -26.78 7.19 76.31
C TRP A 957 -26.98 8.71 76.32
N GLU A 958 -26.78 9.35 75.18
CA GLU A 958 -26.82 10.80 75.02
C GLU A 958 -28.11 11.24 74.33
N PHE A 959 -28.89 12.09 75.01
CA PHE A 959 -30.14 12.66 74.47
C PHE A 959 -30.07 14.18 74.44
N LYS A 960 -30.60 14.78 73.38
CA LYS A 960 -30.78 16.24 73.27
C LYS A 960 -32.22 16.61 73.55
N ILE A 961 -32.41 17.70 74.27
CA ILE A 961 -33.71 18.30 74.56
C ILE A 961 -33.70 19.76 74.12
N ALA A 962 -34.58 20.10 73.20
CA ALA A 962 -34.86 21.45 72.69
C ALA A 962 -36.36 21.81 72.76
N GLY A 963 -37.23 20.84 73.04
CA GLY A 963 -38.67 20.97 73.13
C GLY A 963 -39.34 19.64 73.47
N THR A 964 -40.66 19.64 73.69
CA THR A 964 -41.42 18.47 74.18
C THR A 964 -41.86 17.52 73.08
N THR A 965 -41.76 17.87 71.80
CA THR A 965 -42.16 16.99 70.69
C THR A 965 -41.12 15.90 70.46
N PRO A 966 -41.46 14.60 70.50
CA PRO A 966 -40.51 13.53 70.17
C PRO A 966 -39.95 13.68 68.75
N GLY A 967 -38.65 13.41 68.59
CA GLY A 967 -37.93 13.51 67.33
C GLY A 967 -37.60 14.94 66.90
N SER A 968 -38.56 15.86 66.88
CA SER A 968 -38.32 17.26 66.43
C SER A 968 -37.97 18.24 67.55
N GLY A 969 -38.31 17.90 68.80
CA GLY A 969 -38.03 18.69 70.01
C GLY A 969 -37.09 17.97 70.97
N HIS A 970 -37.13 16.65 71.08
CA HIS A 970 -36.14 15.88 71.85
C HIS A 970 -35.78 14.57 71.14
N ASP A 971 -34.60 14.07 71.45
CA ASP A 971 -34.18 12.74 70.99
C ASP A 971 -35.00 11.65 71.65
N GLN A 972 -35.31 10.60 70.88
CA GLN A 972 -36.03 9.43 71.36
C GLN A 972 -35.44 8.15 70.77
N ILE A 973 -35.41 7.08 71.56
CA ILE A 973 -35.28 5.71 71.06
C ILE A 973 -36.65 5.06 71.15
N GLU A 974 -37.16 4.56 70.04
CA GLU A 974 -38.42 3.80 69.97
C GLU A 974 -38.10 2.31 69.87
N VAL A 975 -38.65 1.51 70.80
CA VAL A 975 -38.37 0.08 70.97
C VAL A 975 -39.67 -0.71 70.87
N ASP A 976 -39.73 -1.67 69.95
CA ASP A 976 -40.94 -2.50 69.75
C ASP A 976 -41.03 -3.71 70.71
N GLY A 977 -39.92 -4.08 71.34
CA GLY A 977 -39.76 -5.26 72.18
C GLY A 977 -39.19 -4.94 73.57
N ASP A 978 -38.38 -5.85 74.13
CA ASP A 978 -37.93 -5.73 75.51
C ASP A 978 -36.86 -4.61 75.67
N VAL A 979 -36.95 -3.84 76.77
CA VAL A 979 -35.97 -2.83 77.20
C VAL A 979 -35.29 -3.28 78.49
N ALA A 980 -33.96 -3.40 78.50
CA ALA A 980 -33.17 -3.77 79.67
C ALA A 980 -31.93 -2.86 79.85
N ILE A 981 -31.83 -2.21 81.01
CA ILE A 981 -30.77 -1.26 81.36
C ILE A 981 -29.96 -1.75 82.56
N SER A 982 -28.67 -2.03 82.35
CA SER A 982 -27.74 -2.50 83.39
C SER A 982 -26.76 -1.40 83.81
N GLY A 983 -27.30 -0.25 84.24
CA GLY A 983 -26.49 0.84 84.79
C GLY A 983 -25.79 1.74 83.77
N ALA A 984 -26.27 1.88 82.53
CA ALA A 984 -25.74 2.86 81.59
C ALA A 984 -25.76 4.29 82.18
N THR A 985 -24.85 5.16 81.78
CA THR A 985 -24.82 6.58 82.16
C THR A 985 -25.76 7.38 81.27
N LEU A 986 -26.76 8.03 81.85
CA LEU A 986 -27.60 8.99 81.14
C LEU A 986 -26.88 10.33 80.99
N LYS A 987 -26.76 10.82 79.76
CA LYS A 987 -26.28 12.18 79.47
C LYS A 987 -27.33 12.94 78.68
N VAL A 988 -27.62 14.16 79.14
CA VAL A 988 -28.62 15.02 78.52
C VAL A 988 -27.98 16.34 78.15
N SER A 989 -28.18 16.76 76.90
CA SER A 989 -27.84 18.10 76.43
C SER A 989 -29.12 18.91 76.31
N LEU A 990 -29.26 19.93 77.15
CA LEU A 990 -30.45 20.79 77.18
C LEU A 990 -30.16 22.11 76.46
N LEU A 991 -30.88 22.37 75.37
CA LEU A 991 -30.82 23.64 74.65
C LEU A 991 -31.74 24.68 75.31
N ILE A 992 -33.01 24.31 75.54
CA ILE A 992 -34.00 25.17 76.20
C ILE A 992 -34.76 24.31 77.23
N GLY A 993 -34.83 24.80 78.48
CA GLY A 993 -35.68 24.20 79.52
C GLY A 993 -37.14 24.61 79.33
N GLY A 994 -38.06 23.67 79.55
CA GLY A 994 -39.50 23.90 79.43
C GLY A 994 -40.16 24.33 80.76
N ALA A 995 -41.46 24.11 80.87
CA ALA A 995 -42.21 24.33 82.10
C ALA A 995 -42.01 23.16 83.09
N VAL A 996 -42.20 23.42 84.39
CA VAL A 996 -42.29 22.36 85.40
C VAL A 996 -43.41 21.40 85.02
N GLY A 997 -43.14 20.10 85.10
CA GLY A 997 -44.07 19.04 84.70
C GLY A 997 -43.93 18.59 83.24
N ASN A 998 -43.22 19.32 82.37
CA ASN A 998 -42.94 18.85 81.01
C ASN A 998 -42.22 17.50 81.03
N GLN A 999 -42.70 16.58 80.20
CA GLN A 999 -42.15 15.24 80.05
C GLN A 999 -41.40 15.10 78.72
N TYR A 1000 -40.21 14.51 78.79
CA TYR A 1000 -39.36 14.21 77.63
C TYR A 1000 -39.11 12.70 77.61
N VAL A 1001 -39.78 11.99 76.69
CA VAL A 1001 -39.73 10.52 76.60
C VAL A 1001 -38.48 10.12 75.85
N LEU A 1002 -37.47 9.70 76.60
CA LEU A 1002 -36.16 9.33 76.07
C LEU A 1002 -36.21 7.95 75.41
N VAL A 1003 -36.87 6.99 76.05
CA VAL A 1003 -37.09 5.65 75.49
C VAL A 1003 -38.59 5.38 75.50
N LYS A 1004 -39.15 5.26 74.30
CA LYS A 1004 -40.53 4.84 74.07
C LYS A 1004 -40.57 3.32 73.90
N ASN A 1005 -41.23 2.63 74.81
CA ASN A 1005 -41.29 1.17 74.88
C ASN A 1005 -42.68 0.70 74.41
N ASN A 1006 -42.82 0.45 73.11
CA ASN A 1006 -44.06 -0.05 72.51
C ASN A 1006 -44.38 -1.51 72.93
N GLY A 1007 -43.44 -2.20 73.60
CA GLY A 1007 -43.64 -3.54 74.16
C GLY A 1007 -44.59 -3.53 75.36
N SER A 1008 -45.07 -4.70 75.79
CA SER A 1008 -46.03 -4.80 76.91
C SER A 1008 -45.40 -4.90 78.30
N LYS A 1009 -44.06 -4.99 78.39
CA LYS A 1009 -43.32 -5.17 79.65
C LYS A 1009 -42.68 -3.86 80.09
N GLN A 1010 -42.59 -3.66 81.40
CA GLN A 1010 -41.79 -2.57 81.96
C GLN A 1010 -40.30 -2.72 81.63
N ALA A 1011 -39.61 -1.59 81.46
CA ALA A 1011 -38.16 -1.58 81.31
C ALA A 1011 -37.50 -2.22 82.54
N GLN A 1012 -36.57 -3.15 82.30
CA GLN A 1012 -35.86 -3.85 83.37
C GLN A 1012 -34.59 -3.11 83.74
N GLY A 1013 -34.36 -2.88 85.04
CA GLY A 1013 -33.19 -2.15 85.52
C GLY A 1013 -33.30 -0.63 85.33
N HIS A 1014 -32.19 0.08 85.50
CA HIS A 1014 -32.15 1.55 85.51
C HIS A 1014 -30.78 2.10 85.10
N PHE A 1015 -30.72 3.37 84.71
CA PHE A 1015 -29.46 4.09 84.51
C PHE A 1015 -28.63 4.15 85.82
N ALA A 1016 -27.32 4.35 85.70
CA ALA A 1016 -26.37 4.40 86.83
C ALA A 1016 -26.81 5.42 87.89
N GLY A 1017 -27.10 4.94 89.11
CA GLY A 1017 -27.45 5.82 90.24
C GLY A 1017 -28.80 6.56 90.10
N LEU A 1018 -29.61 6.20 89.11
CA LEU A 1018 -30.87 6.87 88.78
C LEU A 1018 -32.04 5.90 88.85
N THR A 1019 -32.43 5.48 90.05
CA THR A 1019 -33.66 4.72 90.26
C THR A 1019 -34.89 5.55 89.89
N ASP A 1020 -36.07 4.91 89.79
CA ASP A 1020 -37.31 5.63 89.55
C ASP A 1020 -37.50 6.76 90.58
N GLY A 1021 -37.79 7.97 90.11
CA GLY A 1021 -37.93 9.17 90.94
C GLY A 1021 -36.65 9.94 91.25
N SER A 1022 -35.45 9.46 90.87
CA SER A 1022 -34.20 10.20 91.08
C SER A 1022 -34.16 11.54 90.36
N ILE A 1023 -33.42 12.51 90.92
CA ILE A 1023 -33.24 13.85 90.32
C ILE A 1023 -31.95 13.89 89.49
N VAL A 1024 -32.09 14.23 88.22
CA VAL A 1024 -31.03 14.55 87.27
C VAL A 1024 -30.94 16.06 87.14
N THR A 1025 -29.76 16.65 87.36
CA THR A 1025 -29.55 18.10 87.16
C THR A 1025 -28.82 18.35 85.85
N VAL A 1026 -29.41 19.16 84.96
CA VAL A 1026 -28.84 19.53 83.65
C VAL A 1026 -28.90 21.04 83.53
N ASN A 1027 -27.77 21.72 83.35
CA ASN A 1027 -27.69 23.19 83.27
C ASN A 1027 -28.43 23.92 84.42
N GLY A 1028 -28.38 23.38 85.64
CA GLY A 1028 -29.04 23.95 86.84
C GLY A 1028 -30.54 23.63 86.96
N LEU A 1029 -31.15 23.03 85.94
CA LEU A 1029 -32.52 22.53 85.97
C LEU A 1029 -32.56 21.10 86.50
N GLN A 1030 -33.50 20.83 87.39
CA GLN A 1030 -33.73 19.51 87.97
C GLN A 1030 -34.83 18.79 87.19
N PHE A 1031 -34.58 17.53 86.85
CA PHE A 1031 -35.51 16.63 86.18
C PHE A 1031 -35.66 15.38 87.03
N ARG A 1032 -36.89 14.93 87.27
CA ARG A 1032 -37.16 13.63 87.87
C ARG A 1032 -37.21 12.59 86.76
N ILE A 1033 -36.38 11.55 86.84
CA ILE A 1033 -36.50 10.42 85.93
C ILE A 1033 -37.65 9.51 86.36
N THR A 1034 -38.40 8.98 85.39
CA THR A 1034 -39.34 7.88 85.62
C THR A 1034 -39.18 6.79 84.59
N TYR A 1035 -39.37 5.54 85.02
CA TYR A 1035 -39.42 4.33 84.17
C TYR A 1035 -40.86 3.84 83.95
N GLN A 1036 -41.83 4.68 84.32
CA GLN A 1036 -43.27 4.48 84.14
C GLN A 1036 -43.90 5.67 83.40
N GLY A 1037 -43.13 6.31 82.52
CA GLY A 1037 -43.57 7.44 81.71
C GLY A 1037 -44.57 7.05 80.63
N GLY A 1038 -45.07 8.05 79.90
CA GLY A 1038 -45.97 7.87 78.75
C GLY A 1038 -47.20 7.02 79.05
N ASP A 1039 -47.28 5.85 78.43
CA ASP A 1039 -48.33 4.83 78.57
C ASP A 1039 -48.12 3.84 79.74
N GLY A 1040 -47.09 4.04 80.56
CA GLY A 1040 -46.89 3.34 81.84
C GLY A 1040 -45.63 2.47 81.91
N ASN A 1041 -44.87 2.35 80.81
CA ASN A 1041 -43.63 1.59 80.73
C ASN A 1041 -42.50 2.31 79.96
N ASP A 1042 -42.69 3.60 79.63
CA ASP A 1042 -41.67 4.43 78.98
C ASP A 1042 -40.65 4.99 79.98
N ILE A 1043 -39.47 5.36 79.48
CA ILE A 1043 -38.45 6.06 80.25
C ILE A 1043 -38.46 7.54 79.88
N ALA A 1044 -38.74 8.40 80.86
CA ALA A 1044 -38.91 9.82 80.64
C ALA A 1044 -38.26 10.69 81.72
N LEU A 1045 -37.90 11.92 81.35
CA LEU A 1045 -37.53 12.98 82.28
C LEU A 1045 -38.70 13.95 82.46
N ILE A 1046 -39.07 14.20 83.71
CA ILE A 1046 -40.12 15.16 84.09
C ILE A 1046 -39.46 16.35 84.77
N GLN A 1047 -39.55 17.53 84.17
CA GLN A 1047 -38.92 18.74 84.71
C GLN A 1047 -39.50 19.13 86.08
N GLN A 1048 -38.65 19.45 87.06
CA GLN A 1048 -39.02 19.76 88.45
C GLN A 1048 -38.80 21.22 88.83
N THR A 1049 -37.77 21.86 88.28
CA THR A 1049 -37.53 23.29 88.51
C THR A 1049 -37.85 24.09 87.25
N ALA A 1050 -38.41 25.28 87.45
CA ALA A 1050 -38.55 26.25 86.39
C ALA A 1050 -37.16 26.79 86.03
N PRO A 1051 -36.92 27.18 84.76
CA PRO A 1051 -35.69 27.86 84.43
C PRO A 1051 -35.55 29.18 85.18
N ALA A 1052 -34.31 29.62 85.40
CA ALA A 1052 -34.06 30.94 85.99
C ALA A 1052 -34.68 32.02 85.08
N GLY A 1053 -35.54 32.86 85.66
CA GLY A 1053 -36.12 34.01 84.95
C GLY A 1053 -35.05 35.03 84.56
N ALA A 1054 -35.35 35.88 83.57
CA ALA A 1054 -34.42 36.92 83.14
C ALA A 1054 -34.11 37.91 84.27
N GLN A 1055 -32.83 38.20 84.45
CA GLN A 1055 -32.32 39.18 85.39
C GLN A 1055 -31.95 40.45 84.67
N LEU A 1056 -32.35 41.59 85.23
CA LEU A 1056 -31.83 42.89 84.81
C LEU A 1056 -30.37 43.03 85.27
N GLY A 1057 -29.54 43.54 84.37
CA GLY A 1057 -28.13 43.85 84.57
C GLY A 1057 -27.91 45.37 84.65
N LEU A 1058 -27.09 45.91 83.75
CA LEU A 1058 -26.81 47.35 83.74
C LEU A 1058 -28.03 48.13 83.24
N ILE A 1059 -28.46 49.10 84.03
CA ILE A 1059 -29.41 50.14 83.61
C ILE A 1059 -28.63 51.45 83.58
N GLN A 1060 -28.35 51.97 82.40
CA GLN A 1060 -27.51 53.14 82.19
C GLN A 1060 -28.25 54.22 81.40
N LYS A 1061 -28.20 55.45 81.89
CA LYS A 1061 -28.63 56.62 81.13
C LYS A 1061 -27.56 57.04 80.13
N LEU A 1062 -27.95 57.17 78.87
CA LEU A 1062 -27.09 57.58 77.77
C LEU A 1062 -27.10 59.11 77.59
N GLY A 1063 -26.16 59.64 76.80
CA GLY A 1063 -25.97 61.09 76.62
C GLY A 1063 -27.17 61.83 76.00
N ASP A 1064 -28.05 61.12 75.30
CA ASP A 1064 -29.32 61.61 74.74
C ASP A 1064 -30.49 61.54 75.74
N GLY A 1065 -30.24 61.01 76.95
CA GLY A 1065 -31.22 60.83 78.02
C GLY A 1065 -31.96 59.49 78.02
N SER A 1066 -31.84 58.69 76.96
CA SER A 1066 -32.43 57.35 76.88
C SER A 1066 -31.79 56.38 77.89
N ILE A 1067 -32.46 55.27 78.18
CA ILE A 1067 -31.94 54.25 79.10
C ILE A 1067 -31.56 53.00 78.32
N GLU A 1068 -30.31 52.58 78.41
CA GLU A 1068 -29.87 51.24 78.01
C GLU A 1068 -30.04 50.28 79.17
N ILE A 1069 -30.65 49.14 78.88
CA ILE A 1069 -30.94 48.06 79.81
C ILE A 1069 -30.28 46.82 79.24
N SER A 1070 -29.28 46.31 79.94
CA SER A 1070 -28.76 44.97 79.69
C SER A 1070 -29.26 44.02 80.76
N GLY A 1071 -29.18 42.72 80.49
CA GLY A 1071 -29.54 41.67 81.42
C GLY A 1071 -29.01 40.31 81.02
N GLN A 1072 -29.42 39.30 81.77
CA GLN A 1072 -29.13 37.90 81.50
C GLN A 1072 -30.44 37.12 81.56
N GLY A 1073 -30.83 36.52 80.45
CA GLY A 1073 -31.93 35.57 80.32
C GLY A 1073 -31.43 34.19 79.92
N GLN A 1074 -32.36 33.28 79.69
CA GLN A 1074 -32.07 32.02 79.02
C GLN A 1074 -31.59 32.28 77.60
N PRO A 1075 -30.55 31.60 77.10
CA PRO A 1075 -30.06 31.77 75.74
C PRO A 1075 -31.13 31.60 74.65
N LYS A 1076 -31.16 32.50 73.66
CA LYS A 1076 -32.06 32.47 72.50
C LYS A 1076 -33.56 32.45 72.82
N VAL A 1077 -33.96 32.96 73.99
CA VAL A 1077 -35.36 33.11 74.39
C VAL A 1077 -35.80 34.55 74.16
N SER A 1078 -37.04 34.72 73.69
CA SER A 1078 -37.66 36.05 73.56
C SER A 1078 -38.18 36.51 74.92
N TYR A 1079 -37.97 37.76 75.26
CA TYR A 1079 -38.42 38.40 76.49
C TYR A 1079 -39.17 39.68 76.16
N VAL A 1080 -40.34 39.87 76.75
CA VAL A 1080 -41.03 41.16 76.69
C VAL A 1080 -40.37 42.09 77.71
N VAL A 1081 -39.85 43.22 77.25
CA VAL A 1081 -39.38 44.29 78.13
C VAL A 1081 -40.60 45.11 78.51
N GLU A 1082 -40.87 45.22 79.80
CA GLU A 1082 -41.95 46.06 80.30
C GLU A 1082 -41.41 47.14 81.22
N ALA A 1083 -42.12 48.26 81.29
CA ALA A 1083 -41.85 49.29 82.26
C ALA A 1083 -43.09 49.82 82.98
N THR A 1084 -42.88 50.35 84.18
CA THR A 1084 -43.87 51.10 84.96
C THR A 1084 -43.22 52.35 85.54
N GLU A 1085 -44.00 53.41 85.76
CA GLU A 1085 -43.52 54.62 86.43
C GLU A 1085 -43.69 54.57 87.96
N SER A 1086 -44.48 53.61 88.47
CA SER A 1086 -44.79 53.49 89.90
C SER A 1086 -44.97 52.04 90.34
N PHE A 1087 -44.55 51.75 91.58
CA PHE A 1087 -44.83 50.49 92.28
C PHE A 1087 -46.02 50.59 93.26
N THR A 1088 -46.76 51.70 93.26
CA THR A 1088 -47.98 51.81 94.09
C THR A 1088 -49.08 50.90 93.50
N PRO A 1089 -49.63 49.94 94.27
CA PRO A 1089 -50.68 49.07 93.76
C PRO A 1089 -51.97 49.85 93.38
N PRO A 1090 -52.65 49.48 92.28
CA PRO A 1090 -52.28 48.44 91.32
C PRO A 1090 -51.13 48.89 90.39
N VAL A 1091 -50.09 48.06 90.29
CA VAL A 1091 -48.94 48.33 89.41
C VAL A 1091 -49.32 47.97 87.97
N VAL A 1092 -49.35 48.97 87.09
CA VAL A 1092 -49.63 48.79 85.66
C VAL A 1092 -48.31 48.74 84.90
N TRP A 1093 -48.01 47.60 84.28
CA TRP A 1093 -46.85 47.43 83.42
C TRP A 1093 -47.23 47.66 81.96
N THR A 1094 -46.40 48.39 81.24
CA THR A 1094 -46.56 48.64 79.80
C THR A 1094 -45.45 47.92 79.06
N SER A 1095 -45.80 47.07 78.09
CA SER A 1095 -44.81 46.43 77.22
C SER A 1095 -44.18 47.46 76.29
N LEU A 1096 -42.85 47.47 76.25
CA LEU A 1096 -42.05 48.37 75.43
C LEU A 1096 -41.65 47.70 74.11
N ASP A 1097 -41.07 46.50 74.20
CA ASP A 1097 -40.62 45.73 73.04
C ASP A 1097 -40.37 44.27 73.43
N VAL A 1098 -40.10 43.42 72.44
CA VAL A 1098 -39.63 42.04 72.63
C VAL A 1098 -38.16 41.95 72.22
N VAL A 1099 -37.31 41.57 73.16
CA VAL A 1099 -35.88 41.33 72.91
C VAL A 1099 -35.57 39.84 72.95
N VAL A 1100 -34.71 39.38 72.05
CA VAL A 1100 -34.21 38.00 72.06
C VAL A 1100 -32.84 37.99 72.70
N SER A 1101 -32.65 37.15 73.72
CA SER A 1101 -31.32 36.98 74.33
C SER A 1101 -30.34 36.35 73.34
N GLU A 1102 -29.09 36.77 73.43
CA GLU A 1102 -27.98 36.17 72.68
C GLU A 1102 -27.72 34.71 73.10
N ALA A 1103 -26.83 34.03 72.39
CA ALA A 1103 -26.48 32.63 72.67
C ALA A 1103 -25.81 32.42 74.04
N ASN A 1104 -25.27 33.47 74.66
CA ASN A 1104 -24.75 33.46 76.02
C ASN A 1104 -25.81 33.85 77.07
N GLY A 1105 -27.05 34.14 76.66
CA GLY A 1105 -28.13 34.61 77.53
C GLY A 1105 -28.22 36.13 77.66
N GLN A 1106 -27.29 36.91 77.08
CA GLN A 1106 -27.28 38.37 77.24
C GLN A 1106 -28.50 39.03 76.60
N LEU A 1107 -29.15 39.90 77.36
CA LEU A 1107 -30.23 40.76 76.90
C LEU A 1107 -29.70 42.19 76.79
N SER A 1108 -30.11 42.91 75.75
CA SER A 1108 -29.90 44.35 75.65
C SER A 1108 -31.12 45.00 75.01
N PHE A 1109 -31.58 46.09 75.60
CA PHE A 1109 -32.68 46.91 75.14
C PHE A 1109 -32.38 48.38 75.39
N LYS A 1110 -32.69 49.25 74.43
CA LYS A 1110 -32.63 50.69 74.62
C LYS A 1110 -34.06 51.22 74.70
N ASP A 1111 -34.41 51.87 75.81
CA ASP A 1111 -35.66 52.61 75.97
C ASP A 1111 -35.44 54.07 75.54
N PRO A 1112 -35.80 54.45 74.29
CA PRO A 1112 -35.63 55.81 73.80
C PRO A 1112 -36.63 56.79 74.43
N GLU A 1113 -37.75 56.30 74.96
CA GLU A 1113 -38.82 57.12 75.54
C GLU A 1113 -38.57 57.45 77.01
N ALA A 1114 -37.59 56.81 77.65
CA ALA A 1114 -37.22 57.06 79.04
C ALA A 1114 -37.05 58.55 79.45
N PRO A 1115 -36.55 59.49 78.59
CA PRO A 1115 -36.49 60.92 78.94
C PRO A 1115 -37.85 61.56 79.24
N ASN A 1116 -38.93 61.02 78.65
CA ASN A 1116 -40.29 61.54 78.79
C ASN A 1116 -40.96 61.12 80.10
N HIS A 1117 -40.30 60.27 80.89
CA HIS A 1117 -40.81 59.72 82.13
C HIS A 1117 -39.92 60.13 83.31
N PRO A 1118 -40.48 60.73 84.38
CA PRO A 1118 -39.67 61.20 85.51
C PRO A 1118 -39.03 60.06 86.31
N VAL A 1119 -39.66 58.89 86.35
CA VAL A 1119 -39.14 57.64 86.92
C VAL A 1119 -39.63 56.48 86.05
N ARG A 1120 -38.77 55.50 85.79
CA ARG A 1120 -39.09 54.25 85.09
C ARG A 1120 -38.47 53.07 85.83
N PHE A 1121 -39.27 52.05 86.07
CA PHE A 1121 -38.85 50.74 86.54
C PHE A 1121 -39.05 49.73 85.42
N TYR A 1122 -38.11 48.82 85.24
CA TYR A 1122 -38.10 47.87 84.15
C TYR A 1122 -38.25 46.44 84.67
N ARG A 1123 -38.75 45.54 83.82
CA ARG A 1123 -38.64 44.10 84.00
C ARG A 1123 -38.55 43.40 82.64
N PHE A 1124 -37.90 42.24 82.64
CA PHE A 1124 -38.01 41.28 81.55
C PHE A 1124 -39.06 40.24 81.93
N VAL A 1125 -40.06 40.04 81.08
CA VAL A 1125 -41.09 39.01 81.24
C VAL A 1125 -40.82 37.91 80.22
N GLN A 1126 -40.62 36.70 80.72
CA GLN A 1126 -40.59 35.50 79.87
C GLN A 1126 -42.03 35.24 79.36
N PRO A 1127 -42.24 35.01 78.05
CA PRO A 1127 -43.50 34.54 77.52
C PRO A 1127 -43.98 33.24 78.16
#